data_AF-A0A414IQ43-F1
#
_entry.id   AF-A0A414IQ43-F1
#
_cell.length_a   1.000
_cell.length_b   1.000
_cell.length_c   1.000
_cell.angle_alpha   90.00
_cell.angle_beta   90.00
_cell.angle_gamma   90.00
#
_symmetry.space_group_name_H-M   'P 1'
#
loop_
_entity.id
_entity.type
_entity.pdbx_description
1 polymer ?
#
loop_
_entity_poly.entity_id
_entity_poly.type
_entity_poly.pdbx_seq_one_letter_code
_entity_poly.pdbx_strand_id
1 'polypeptide(L)'
;MKGKRLIALLTCTALLATSAFTSVWADNEVASVNEKENKVVGDYIESSLDRNVPEYVPEFDLYSSIPEAYPAQGVQTLDDYYPEVRDQNPYGTCWAFSSMGLAEFDLINKNEADKSIDLSELQLAYFTYNSQVDPLCGTSGDYAIYHNENATENFLNAGGNYEWAVRRLSQWVGATNDAGEVSYTNASNALNNGINSSYAYNKDFAHLQNAYRINIKSQPNDVKKAIIEHGAVGVMYTHYYSGENHLNNSYYDTKNMSGLGGGHAVMVVGWDDNYSKDNFSGDNKPANNGAWLVRNSWGRNTLGYFWMSYDTYTLENAAWVFDFSTDNGYDNNYQYDGSLDTAIDSNYTYVANVYNVNKKDGVDYETLKAVSLSFLNTADVGYTIDIYTDLTDRLNPLSGTKQTSVSGKSTYAGYYTVPLDDEVKLTPGSYYAVVLKTDKKAIEFEWTYSTSQNPSDKTSPIIWERKASNNFEDDQVSFYNGYGSFAISPNGNYRIKAFTTNNTNTTPAEAKYTVTFDANGGAVPIASKEVVKGNTYGELPQPVREGYTFSGWFTSADGGEQVNESTVVALTENQTLYAHWTQNPVVEPEKTSAEKVTAVKDAIKKELDKLEASNNITVDDLNKIASAAITSTGYSDVTFNVNGFTKTDATSASAGKVKANIAIKCESSSESIVFEKNIAQLPKTDAEKLADAKAVVATAIAGIEGSNDISKQSIQKIIDDALKNANITDVSVTVGDLNLKSATSKEAGSVKAVISMSCGTATGSINFEKAIAKLPKTDSEKVADAKIVVEAAMSAVDATNELMQADIQKAVDDALVKAGITEAKVSVGELTKTNASTSAAGRASAVISISSGKAMDSVIFDKIIAKLPSVEPSEPDKPSEPDKPSTPDKPSEPDKPDTPGDKVDGTIKYNPSISTGSTKTDVSVDEAKLKDTVLNDEQKQIVANGGNADITFAVTDISKDVTDAQKKLIESVIDSKSEIGMYTDISVLLTITDADGNVITDKALISETETKFTVKLKLTDDLLLKDGSKTRTYKVVRIHNGKPEIVESKWDEATGTLSFGTDKFSVYAVTYSDSDKETVKDPVKDQNGNKKGDVDNSKPNIKESKDTNTQNRGSVKPELKAASKDAVKTSDDNQVFLMLVVFCFTVACSIVGVKRLARKN
;
A
#
# COMPACT_ATOMS: atom_id res chain seq x y z
N MET A 1 67.97 9.36 4.46
CA MET A 1 68.61 8.25 3.71
C MET A 1 67.64 7.06 3.64
N LYS A 2 67.83 6.15 2.67
CA LYS A 2 67.16 4.85 2.45
C LYS A 2 66.78 4.13 3.78
N GLY A 3 65.65 3.45 4.01
CA GLY A 3 64.48 3.12 3.17
C GLY A 3 64.14 1.60 3.20
N LYS A 4 62.83 1.23 3.27
CA LYS A 4 62.24 -0.15 3.15
C LYS A 4 62.54 -1.11 4.34
N ARG A 5 61.69 -2.06 4.79
CA ARG A 5 60.30 -2.62 4.58
C ARG A 5 59.81 -3.09 6.00
N LEU A 6 58.56 -3.05 6.48
CA LEU A 6 57.20 -3.43 6.02
C LEU A 6 56.86 -4.95 6.06
N ILE A 7 55.70 -5.30 6.68
CA ILE A 7 54.94 -6.59 6.69
C ILE A 7 55.46 -7.66 7.70
N ALA A 8 54.71 -8.33 8.61
CA ALA A 8 53.28 -8.70 8.69
C ALA A 8 52.80 -9.10 10.13
N LEU A 9 51.47 -9.13 10.31
CA LEU A 9 50.60 -9.95 11.20
C LEU A 9 50.99 -10.20 12.69
N LEU A 10 50.21 -9.72 13.67
CA LEU A 10 48.99 -10.34 14.26
C LEU A 10 49.25 -11.59 15.12
N THR A 11 49.03 -11.50 16.45
CA THR A 11 47.97 -12.26 17.17
C THR A 11 47.96 -12.05 18.71
N CYS A 12 46.74 -12.10 19.28
CA CYS A 12 46.35 -12.60 20.60
C CYS A 12 46.68 -11.86 21.93
N THR A 13 45.61 -11.24 22.46
CA THR A 13 45.07 -11.38 23.84
C THR A 13 45.89 -10.97 25.07
N ALA A 14 45.61 -9.75 25.54
CA ALA A 14 45.14 -9.39 26.89
C ALA A 14 45.64 -10.13 28.15
N LEU A 15 46.20 -9.38 29.11
CA LEU A 15 45.49 -8.94 30.34
C LEU A 15 46.35 -7.96 31.17
N LEU A 16 45.69 -7.02 31.88
CA LEU A 16 46.16 -6.26 33.07
C LEU A 16 47.36 -5.28 32.89
N ALA A 17 47.52 -4.22 33.69
CA ALA A 17 46.59 -3.39 34.47
C ALA A 17 47.33 -2.13 34.97
N THR A 18 46.59 -1.05 35.27
CA THR A 18 46.96 0.09 36.16
C THR A 18 48.29 0.83 35.96
N SER A 19 48.19 2.14 35.72
CA SER A 19 48.97 3.13 36.48
C SER A 19 48.27 4.49 36.48
N ALA A 20 48.14 5.11 37.65
CA ALA A 20 47.42 6.38 37.82
C ALA A 20 48.28 7.63 37.50
N PHE A 21 47.57 8.74 37.37
CA PHE A 21 48.03 10.13 37.17
C PHE A 21 49.27 10.56 37.97
N THR A 22 50.05 11.48 37.38
CA THR A 22 50.18 12.86 37.90
C THR A 22 50.74 13.80 36.83
N SER A 23 50.45 15.09 36.98
CA SER A 23 50.58 16.15 35.96
C SER A 23 51.78 17.07 36.18
N VAL A 24 52.19 17.80 35.13
CA VAL A 24 52.89 19.08 35.22
C VAL A 24 52.29 20.02 34.16
N TRP A 25 51.90 21.23 34.58
CA TRP A 25 51.35 22.29 33.73
C TRP A 25 52.42 23.33 33.35
N ALA A 26 52.18 24.08 32.26
CA ALA A 26 52.65 25.44 32.07
C ALA A 26 51.69 26.18 31.11
N ASP A 27 51.15 27.30 31.56
CA ASP A 27 49.96 27.95 30.97
C ASP A 27 50.25 28.85 29.76
N ASN A 28 49.18 29.21 29.05
CA ASN A 28 48.89 30.62 28.76
C ASN A 28 47.38 30.83 28.63
N GLU A 29 46.91 31.96 29.16
CA GLU A 29 45.50 32.24 29.46
C GLU A 29 44.59 32.33 28.22
N VAL A 30 43.43 31.67 28.28
CA VAL A 30 42.21 32.07 27.57
C VAL A 30 41.11 32.20 28.62
N ALA A 31 40.27 33.23 28.48
CA ALA A 31 39.28 33.61 29.48
C ALA A 31 38.34 32.45 29.87
N SER A 32 37.94 32.44 31.13
CA SER A 32 37.10 31.43 31.78
C SER A 32 35.82 31.10 31.00
N VAL A 33 35.82 29.97 30.30
CA VAL A 33 34.58 29.28 29.93
C VAL A 33 34.06 28.59 31.19
N ASN A 34 32.96 29.09 31.74
CA ASN A 34 32.35 28.46 32.92
C ASN A 34 31.91 27.03 32.61
N GLU A 35 32.10 26.16 33.59
CA GLU A 35 31.62 24.78 33.61
C GLU A 35 30.07 24.74 33.50
N LYS A 36 29.56 24.64 32.27
CA LYS A 36 28.26 24.00 32.00
C LYS A 36 28.56 22.71 31.26
N GLU A 37 28.47 21.61 31.99
CA GLU A 37 28.60 20.25 31.46
C GLU A 37 27.63 19.99 30.30
N ASN A 38 27.99 19.03 29.43
CA ASN A 38 27.17 18.52 28.34
C ASN A 38 25.76 18.11 28.84
N LYS A 39 24.79 19.03 28.71
CA LYS A 39 23.38 18.75 28.92
C LYS A 39 22.68 18.83 27.58
N VAL A 40 22.17 17.69 27.15
CA VAL A 40 21.40 17.55 25.91
C VAL A 40 20.12 18.35 26.07
N VAL A 41 19.92 19.32 25.18
CA VAL A 41 18.85 20.31 25.24
C VAL A 41 17.63 19.76 24.51
N GLY A 42 16.83 18.99 25.24
CA GLY A 42 15.47 18.60 24.83
C GLY A 42 14.49 19.67 25.27
N ASP A 43 14.13 20.56 24.34
CA ASP A 43 13.06 21.56 24.53
C ASP A 43 11.91 21.26 23.54
N TYR A 44 10.84 20.67 24.07
CA TYR A 44 9.53 20.52 23.43
C TYR A 44 8.53 21.40 24.17
N ILE A 45 7.61 22.04 23.45
CA ILE A 45 6.50 22.79 24.06
C ILE A 45 5.23 21.94 24.02
N GLU A 46 4.78 21.52 25.20
CA GLU A 46 3.57 20.72 25.40
C GLU A 46 2.35 21.25 24.64
N SER A 47 1.79 20.46 23.72
CA SER A 47 0.46 20.72 23.16
C SER A 47 -0.63 20.01 23.98
N SER A 48 -1.83 20.58 23.98
CA SER A 48 -3.04 19.89 24.41
C SER A 48 -3.41 18.74 23.46
N LEU A 49 -2.96 18.79 22.20
CA LEU A 49 -3.16 17.73 21.20
C LEU A 49 -2.38 16.46 21.58
N ASP A 50 -1.17 16.57 22.11
CA ASP A 50 -0.39 15.34 22.43
C ASP A 50 -1.04 14.50 23.55
N ARG A 51 -1.87 15.14 24.39
CA ARG A 51 -2.66 14.49 25.46
C ARG A 51 -4.07 14.08 25.04
N ASN A 52 -4.78 14.94 24.32
CA ASN A 52 -6.22 14.78 24.02
C ASN A 52 -6.43 14.20 22.62
N VAL A 53 -6.09 12.92 22.43
CA VAL A 53 -6.28 12.21 21.15
C VAL A 53 -7.68 11.62 21.07
N PRO A 54 -8.54 12.08 20.14
CA PRO A 54 -9.83 11.46 19.90
C PRO A 54 -9.63 10.07 19.29
N GLU A 55 -10.23 9.06 19.92
CA GLU A 55 -10.14 7.68 19.44
C GLU A 55 -11.11 7.44 18.28
N TYR A 56 -10.63 6.74 17.25
CA TYR A 56 -11.49 6.21 16.19
C TYR A 56 -11.77 4.74 16.50
N VAL A 57 -13.04 4.40 16.73
CA VAL A 57 -13.48 3.01 16.88
C VAL A 57 -14.12 2.59 15.55
N PRO A 58 -13.50 1.71 14.76
CA PRO A 58 -14.13 1.20 13.54
C PRO A 58 -15.40 0.42 13.90
N GLU A 59 -16.43 0.51 13.05
CA GLU A 59 -17.67 -0.28 13.26
C GLU A 59 -17.41 -1.80 13.11
N PHE A 60 -16.32 -2.18 12.44
CA PHE A 60 -15.83 -3.56 12.31
C PHE A 60 -14.30 -3.61 12.31
N ASP A 61 -13.70 -4.38 13.21
CA ASP A 61 -12.24 -4.62 13.22
C ASP A 61 -11.83 -5.56 12.07
N LEU A 62 -11.21 -4.98 11.03
CA LEU A 62 -10.51 -5.76 10.02
C LEU A 62 -9.13 -6.19 10.56
N TYR A 63 -9.03 -7.44 11.00
CA TYR A 63 -7.79 -8.00 11.56
C TYR A 63 -6.69 -8.15 10.49
N SER A 64 -5.87 -7.11 10.31
CA SER A 64 -4.56 -7.23 9.67
C SER A 64 -3.58 -7.96 10.60
N SER A 65 -2.87 -8.98 10.11
CA SER A 65 -1.80 -9.64 10.88
C SER A 65 -0.58 -8.73 11.02
N ILE A 66 -0.52 -7.96 12.11
CA ILE A 66 0.62 -7.12 12.46
C ILE A 66 1.71 -8.03 13.07
N PRO A 67 2.99 -7.94 12.66
CA PRO A 67 4.04 -8.75 13.24
C PRO A 67 4.35 -8.35 14.69
N GLU A 68 4.77 -9.30 15.52
CA GLU A 68 5.16 -9.04 16.92
C GLU A 68 6.41 -8.15 17.03
N ALA A 69 7.23 -8.04 15.98
CA ALA A 69 8.37 -7.14 15.94
C ALA A 69 8.63 -6.58 14.53
N TYR A 70 9.10 -5.34 14.46
CA TYR A 70 9.48 -4.64 13.23
C TYR A 70 10.59 -3.60 13.53
N PRO A 71 11.59 -3.42 12.65
CA PRO A 71 11.92 -4.27 11.51
C PRO A 71 12.48 -5.62 11.99
N ALA A 72 12.19 -6.70 11.26
CA ALA A 72 12.49 -8.08 11.68
C ALA A 72 14.00 -8.40 11.85
N GLN A 73 14.89 -7.55 11.36
CA GLN A 73 16.35 -7.70 11.46
C GLN A 73 16.99 -6.59 12.34
N GLY A 74 16.16 -5.78 13.01
CA GLY A 74 16.58 -4.72 13.93
C GLY A 74 17.17 -3.49 13.25
N VAL A 75 17.90 -2.69 14.05
CA VAL A 75 18.40 -1.35 13.68
C VAL A 75 19.23 -1.33 12.40
N GLN A 76 19.96 -2.41 12.06
CA GLN A 76 20.79 -2.44 10.84
C GLN A 76 19.97 -2.23 9.57
N THR A 77 18.73 -2.75 9.49
CA THR A 77 17.84 -2.48 8.35
C THR A 77 17.51 -1.00 8.22
N LEU A 78 17.37 -0.30 9.35
CA LEU A 78 17.08 1.13 9.34
C LEU A 78 18.32 1.94 8.93
N ASP A 79 19.49 1.58 9.45
CA ASP A 79 20.76 2.15 9.02
C ASP A 79 21.05 1.88 7.54
N ASP A 80 20.61 0.75 6.98
CA ASP A 80 20.85 0.41 5.56
C ASP A 80 19.89 1.16 4.62
N TYR A 81 18.64 1.39 5.03
CA TYR A 81 17.55 1.88 4.15
C TYR A 81 17.20 3.37 4.31
N TYR A 82 17.39 3.97 5.49
CA TYR A 82 17.03 5.37 5.76
C TYR A 82 18.26 6.27 6.01
N PRO A 83 18.13 7.62 5.99
CA PRO A 83 19.26 8.54 6.19
C PRO A 83 19.98 8.32 7.53
N GLU A 84 21.21 8.80 7.67
CA GLU A 84 21.95 8.66 8.93
C GLU A 84 21.30 9.43 10.08
N VAL A 85 21.53 9.00 11.33
CA VAL A 85 21.00 9.70 12.52
C VAL A 85 21.79 11.00 12.75
N ARG A 86 21.16 12.13 12.41
CA ARG A 86 21.69 13.50 12.61
C ARG A 86 21.73 13.92 14.08
N ASP A 87 22.40 15.04 14.34
CA ASP A 87 22.63 15.60 15.67
C ASP A 87 22.15 17.06 15.77
N GLN A 88 21.15 17.30 16.63
CA GLN A 88 20.58 18.63 16.92
C GLN A 88 21.47 19.50 17.81
N ASN A 89 22.50 18.94 18.45
CA ASN A 89 23.23 19.66 19.49
C ASN A 89 23.96 20.88 18.89
N PRO A 90 23.93 22.05 19.56
CA PRO A 90 23.52 22.26 20.95
C PRO A 90 22.07 22.80 21.14
N TYR A 91 21.17 22.62 20.16
CA TYR A 91 19.89 23.35 20.11
C TYR A 91 18.65 22.50 20.47
N GLY A 92 17.63 23.17 21.04
CA GLY A 92 16.31 22.64 21.37
C GLY A 92 15.38 22.40 20.16
N THR A 93 15.87 21.73 19.11
CA THR A 93 15.17 21.59 17.81
C THR A 93 14.68 20.17 17.50
N CYS A 94 14.63 19.28 18.50
CA CYS A 94 14.19 17.88 18.37
C CYS A 94 12.90 17.70 17.54
N TRP A 95 11.92 18.58 17.72
CA TRP A 95 10.64 18.57 17.00
C TRP A 95 10.78 18.81 15.49
N ALA A 96 11.79 19.57 15.06
CA ALA A 96 12.08 19.79 13.65
C ALA A 96 12.82 18.59 13.04
N PHE A 97 13.79 18.00 13.77
CA PHE A 97 14.47 16.75 13.38
C PHE A 97 13.50 15.58 13.23
N SER A 98 12.60 15.38 14.19
CA SER A 98 11.60 14.34 14.07
C SER A 98 10.62 14.63 12.93
N SER A 99 10.16 15.87 12.76
CA SER A 99 9.28 16.26 11.64
C SER A 99 9.90 16.04 10.25
N MET A 100 11.18 16.37 10.06
CA MET A 100 11.89 16.12 8.81
C MET A 100 12.18 14.64 8.61
N GLY A 101 12.60 13.93 9.65
CA GLY A 101 12.78 12.48 9.58
C GLY A 101 11.51 11.72 9.24
N LEU A 102 10.33 12.17 9.69
CA LEU A 102 9.04 11.59 9.27
C LEU A 102 8.80 11.78 7.77
N ALA A 103 9.02 12.99 7.25
CA ALA A 103 8.90 13.27 5.82
C ALA A 103 9.87 12.42 4.98
N GLU A 104 11.13 12.31 5.42
CA GLU A 104 12.14 11.48 4.74
C GLU A 104 11.79 9.99 4.73
N PHE A 105 11.31 9.44 5.85
CA PHE A 105 10.94 8.02 5.96
C PHE A 105 9.73 7.70 5.08
N ASP A 106 8.71 8.55 5.08
CA ASP A 106 7.50 8.37 4.27
C ASP A 106 7.78 8.45 2.75
N LEU A 107 8.58 9.44 2.32
CA LEU A 107 9.01 9.57 0.92
C LEU A 107 9.86 8.39 0.45
N ILE A 108 10.72 7.85 1.31
CA ILE A 108 11.51 6.64 1.02
C ILE A 108 10.61 5.40 0.93
N ASN A 109 9.62 5.27 1.81
CA ASN A 109 8.66 4.16 1.77
C ASN A 109 7.81 4.15 0.50
N LYS A 110 7.47 5.33 -0.03
CA LYS A 110 6.76 5.49 -1.31
C LYS A 110 7.66 5.29 -2.53
N ASN A 111 8.98 5.19 -2.35
CA ASN A 111 10.00 5.18 -3.42
C ASN A 111 10.07 6.51 -4.21
N GLU A 112 9.66 7.61 -3.58
CA GLU A 112 9.78 8.97 -4.13
C GLU A 112 11.13 9.62 -3.80
N ALA A 113 11.78 9.15 -2.74
CA ALA A 113 13.14 9.48 -2.37
C ALA A 113 13.97 8.22 -2.14
N ASP A 114 15.30 8.39 -2.09
CA ASP A 114 16.23 7.37 -1.58
C ASP A 114 16.92 7.87 -0.31
N LYS A 115 17.69 6.98 0.33
CA LYS A 115 18.45 7.23 1.56
C LYS A 115 19.33 8.50 1.57
N SER A 116 19.66 9.06 0.41
CA SER A 116 20.46 10.30 0.31
C SER A 116 19.66 11.59 0.50
N ILE A 117 18.34 11.52 0.69
CA ILE A 117 17.51 12.68 1.05
C ILE A 117 17.99 13.32 2.37
N ASP A 118 18.02 14.65 2.37
CA ASP A 118 18.49 15.45 3.50
C ASP A 118 17.63 16.72 3.58
N LEU A 119 16.58 16.71 4.40
CA LEU A 119 15.65 17.84 4.55
C LEU A 119 16.03 18.75 5.71
N SER A 120 15.92 20.07 5.50
CA SER A 120 16.42 21.09 6.41
C SER A 120 15.54 21.29 7.65
N GLU A 121 16.02 20.81 8.80
CA GLU A 121 15.39 21.12 10.08
C GLU A 121 15.46 22.62 10.42
N LEU A 122 16.49 23.31 9.93
CA LEU A 122 16.71 24.73 10.19
C LEU A 122 15.72 25.62 9.43
N GLN A 123 15.30 25.27 8.20
CA GLN A 123 14.24 25.98 7.48
C GLN A 123 12.94 25.91 8.28
N LEU A 124 12.50 24.70 8.66
CA LEU A 124 11.28 24.49 9.44
C LEU A 124 11.32 25.23 10.78
N ALA A 125 12.41 25.09 11.54
CA ALA A 125 12.58 25.77 12.81
C ALA A 125 12.53 27.31 12.67
N TYR A 126 13.27 27.87 11.69
CA TYR A 126 13.34 29.31 11.51
C TYR A 126 11.99 29.93 11.10
N PHE A 127 11.34 29.41 10.05
CA PHE A 127 10.11 30.01 9.51
C PHE A 127 8.86 29.69 10.34
N THR A 128 8.92 28.68 11.23
CA THR A 128 7.91 28.53 12.29
C THR A 128 7.91 29.73 13.22
N TYR A 129 9.08 30.19 13.66
CA TYR A 129 9.23 31.34 14.55
C TYR A 129 9.21 32.71 13.84
N ASN A 130 9.60 32.76 12.55
CA ASN A 130 9.81 33.98 11.76
C ASN A 130 9.15 33.84 10.38
N SER A 131 7.82 33.81 10.32
CA SER A 131 7.08 33.54 9.09
C SER A 131 7.24 34.63 8.04
N GLN A 132 6.90 34.29 6.79
CA GLN A 132 6.77 35.23 5.68
C GLN A 132 5.33 35.20 5.17
N VAL A 133 4.90 36.28 4.50
CA VAL A 133 3.61 36.30 3.78
C VAL A 133 3.70 35.38 2.57
N ASP A 134 2.65 34.62 2.29
CA ASP A 134 2.63 33.69 1.16
C ASP A 134 2.70 34.39 -0.21
N PRO A 135 3.15 33.70 -1.30
CA PRO A 135 3.30 34.31 -2.62
C PRO A 135 1.99 34.74 -3.30
N LEU A 136 0.83 34.29 -2.83
CA LEU A 136 -0.49 34.69 -3.34
C LEU A 136 -1.12 35.81 -2.49
N CYS A 137 -0.46 36.23 -1.41
CA CYS A 137 -0.90 37.24 -0.44
C CYS A 137 -2.22 36.91 0.27
N GLY A 138 -2.56 35.62 0.40
CA GLY A 138 -3.70 35.18 1.19
C GLY A 138 -3.52 35.41 2.69
N THR A 139 -2.33 35.13 3.24
CA THR A 139 -1.98 35.32 4.67
C THR A 139 -1.54 36.76 4.96
N SER A 140 -2.07 37.75 4.24
CA SER A 140 -1.62 39.15 4.30
C SER A 140 -2.13 39.87 5.55
N GLY A 141 -1.35 39.76 6.63
CA GLY A 141 -1.69 40.33 7.94
C GLY A 141 -1.36 39.37 9.08
N ASP A 142 -1.25 38.08 8.73
CA ASP A 142 -0.79 37.01 9.60
C ASP A 142 0.74 37.04 9.72
N TYR A 143 1.26 36.77 10.91
CA TYR A 143 2.71 36.57 11.09
C TYR A 143 3.05 35.84 12.38
N ALA A 144 4.15 35.10 12.35
CA ALA A 144 4.92 34.68 13.52
C ALA A 144 6.24 35.45 13.55
N ILE A 145 6.54 36.18 14.63
CA ILE A 145 7.81 36.92 14.81
C ILE A 145 8.34 36.69 16.24
N TYR A 146 9.54 36.11 16.34
CA TYR A 146 10.21 35.84 17.62
C TYR A 146 11.32 36.85 17.91
N HIS A 147 11.16 37.58 19.00
CA HIS A 147 12.07 38.65 19.43
C HIS A 147 13.13 38.08 20.39
N ASN A 148 14.22 37.54 19.83
CA ASN A 148 15.35 36.98 20.59
C ASN A 148 15.88 37.94 21.68
N GLU A 149 15.83 39.25 21.45
CA GLU A 149 16.26 40.29 22.40
C GLU A 149 15.35 40.45 23.62
N ASN A 150 14.09 40.02 23.52
CA ASN A 150 13.11 40.04 24.61
C ASN A 150 13.04 38.69 25.34
N ALA A 151 13.66 37.64 24.80
CA ALA A 151 13.57 36.28 25.29
C ALA A 151 14.70 35.91 26.27
N THR A 152 14.47 34.90 27.12
CA THR A 152 15.53 34.27 27.93
C THR A 152 16.37 33.26 27.14
N GLU A 153 15.78 32.68 26.11
CA GLU A 153 16.35 31.70 25.19
C GLU A 153 16.05 32.15 23.76
N ASN A 154 16.93 31.81 22.80
CA ASN A 154 16.71 32.15 21.39
C ASN A 154 15.74 31.16 20.72
N PHE A 155 15.22 31.49 19.54
CA PHE A 155 14.22 30.63 18.86
C PHE A 155 14.66 29.18 18.60
N LEU A 156 15.97 28.88 18.49
CA LEU A 156 16.44 27.49 18.33
C LEU A 156 16.40 26.69 19.65
N ASN A 157 16.32 27.38 20.79
CA ASN A 157 16.15 26.78 22.12
C ASN A 157 14.76 27.04 22.72
N ALA A 158 13.89 27.77 22.02
CA ALA A 158 12.52 28.01 22.46
C ALA A 158 11.65 26.74 22.36
N GLY A 159 12.12 25.69 21.67
CA GLY A 159 11.42 24.44 21.48
C GLY A 159 10.44 24.44 20.32
N GLY A 160 9.38 23.62 20.40
CA GLY A 160 8.35 23.48 19.37
C GLY A 160 7.62 22.15 19.48
N ASN A 161 6.68 21.86 18.56
CA ASN A 161 5.87 20.64 18.55
C ASN A 161 5.32 20.29 17.14
N TYR A 162 4.74 19.10 17.00
CA TYR A 162 4.19 18.62 15.72
C TYR A 162 2.96 19.42 15.25
N GLU A 163 2.19 20.03 16.16
CA GLU A 163 1.07 20.90 15.80
C GLU A 163 1.52 22.13 14.99
N TRP A 164 2.59 22.79 15.43
CA TRP A 164 3.18 23.91 14.69
C TRP A 164 3.93 23.46 13.43
N ALA A 165 4.57 22.29 13.46
CA ALA A 165 5.18 21.70 12.27
C ALA A 165 4.12 21.45 11.18
N VAL A 166 3.04 20.72 11.48
CA VAL A 166 1.92 20.47 10.53
C VAL A 166 1.36 21.79 10.00
N ARG A 167 1.13 22.79 10.87
CA ARG A 167 0.63 24.10 10.43
C ARG A 167 1.57 24.77 9.44
N ARG A 168 2.88 24.84 9.74
CA ARG A 168 3.85 25.47 8.84
C ARG A 168 4.04 24.69 7.53
N LEU A 169 4.13 23.36 7.62
CA LEU A 169 4.29 22.47 6.46
C LEU A 169 3.06 22.50 5.53
N SER A 170 1.84 22.60 6.08
CA SER A 170 0.60 22.75 5.30
C SER A 170 0.53 24.07 4.49
N GLN A 171 1.35 25.05 4.84
CA GLN A 171 1.47 26.31 4.10
C GLN A 171 2.48 26.22 2.93
N TRP A 172 3.14 25.07 2.76
CA TRP A 172 4.31 24.85 1.90
C TRP A 172 5.51 25.71 2.32
N VAL A 173 5.90 25.48 3.58
CA VAL A 173 7.09 26.03 4.22
C VAL A 173 7.70 24.95 5.11
N GLY A 174 8.94 24.54 4.85
CA GLY A 174 9.73 23.77 5.82
C GLY A 174 10.28 22.42 5.35
N ALA A 175 10.18 22.07 4.07
CA ALA A 175 10.67 20.79 3.53
C ALA A 175 11.63 20.97 2.33
N THR A 176 12.53 21.96 2.39
CA THR A 176 13.66 22.13 1.45
C THR A 176 14.81 21.17 1.78
N ASN A 177 15.67 20.90 0.80
CA ASN A 177 16.94 20.20 1.02
C ASN A 177 17.89 21.00 1.95
N ASP A 178 18.65 20.32 2.81
CA ASP A 178 19.66 20.89 3.72
C ASP A 178 20.88 21.41 2.93
N ALA A 179 20.79 22.65 2.47
CA ALA A 179 21.83 23.27 1.64
C ALA A 179 21.87 24.78 1.79
N GLY A 180 23.05 25.38 1.60
CA GLY A 180 23.20 26.84 1.63
C GLY A 180 22.83 27.44 2.99
N GLU A 181 22.11 28.56 3.01
CA GLU A 181 21.76 29.29 4.25
C GLU A 181 20.86 28.49 5.19
N VAL A 182 20.06 27.55 4.65
CA VAL A 182 19.19 26.67 5.41
C VAL A 182 19.88 25.38 5.86
N SER A 183 21.15 25.14 5.52
CA SER A 183 21.84 23.97 6.08
C SER A 183 21.92 24.08 7.61
N TYR A 184 21.64 23.00 8.34
CA TYR A 184 21.68 22.98 9.79
C TYR A 184 23.04 23.44 10.37
N THR A 185 24.12 23.23 9.61
CA THR A 185 25.47 23.75 9.92
C THR A 185 25.53 25.28 10.05
N ASN A 186 24.56 26.02 9.50
CA ASN A 186 24.41 27.47 9.58
C ASN A 186 23.47 27.94 10.70
N ALA A 187 22.98 27.05 11.59
CA ALA A 187 22.06 27.42 12.68
C ALA A 187 22.60 28.58 13.56
N SER A 188 23.90 28.57 13.89
CA SER A 188 24.56 29.67 14.61
C SER A 188 24.54 31.01 13.85
N ASN A 189 24.55 30.98 12.52
CA ASN A 189 24.49 32.15 11.66
C ASN A 189 23.05 32.69 11.57
N ALA A 190 22.06 31.81 11.43
CA ALA A 190 20.64 32.16 11.40
C ALA A 190 20.18 32.90 12.67
N LEU A 191 20.75 32.57 13.85
CA LEU A 191 20.51 33.31 15.09
C LEU A 191 20.89 34.80 15.04
N ASN A 192 21.93 35.14 14.28
CA ASN A 192 22.53 36.47 14.26
C ASN A 192 22.10 37.31 13.06
N ASN A 193 21.85 36.66 11.91
CA ASN A 193 21.60 37.32 10.62
C ASN A 193 20.24 36.96 9.99
N GLY A 194 19.49 36.04 10.60
CA GLY A 194 18.28 35.46 10.01
C GLY A 194 18.59 34.51 8.85
N ILE A 195 17.52 34.07 8.16
CA ILE A 195 17.56 33.34 6.90
C ILE A 195 16.85 34.19 5.85
N ASN A 196 17.36 34.23 4.62
CA ASN A 196 16.74 34.94 3.52
C ASN A 196 15.29 34.45 3.27
N SER A 197 14.33 35.38 3.20
CA SER A 197 12.90 35.06 3.05
C SER A 197 12.54 34.28 1.78
N SER A 198 13.41 34.27 0.77
CA SER A 198 13.26 33.41 -0.42
C SER A 198 13.44 31.91 -0.16
N TYR A 199 13.79 31.50 1.05
CA TYR A 199 13.72 30.10 1.52
C TYR A 199 12.38 29.74 2.20
N ALA A 200 11.46 30.68 2.40
CA ALA A 200 10.16 30.37 2.99
C ALA A 200 9.28 29.54 2.03
N TYR A 201 9.17 29.98 0.77
CA TYR A 201 8.28 29.40 -0.24
C TYR A 201 9.03 29.12 -1.56
N ASN A 202 8.49 28.22 -2.38
CA ASN A 202 9.01 27.87 -3.71
C ASN A 202 10.44 27.27 -3.68
N LYS A 203 10.80 26.62 -2.58
CA LYS A 203 12.08 25.93 -2.35
C LYS A 203 11.97 24.51 -1.84
N ASP A 204 10.81 24.13 -1.29
CA ASP A 204 10.61 22.79 -0.76
C ASP A 204 10.81 21.72 -1.85
N PHE A 205 11.34 20.58 -1.42
CA PHE A 205 11.53 19.38 -2.23
C PHE A 205 10.28 18.50 -2.27
N ALA A 206 9.47 18.56 -1.20
CA ALA A 206 8.23 17.82 -1.04
C ALA A 206 7.22 18.66 -0.22
N HIS A 207 5.94 18.28 -0.26
CA HIS A 207 4.90 18.93 0.53
C HIS A 207 4.05 17.92 1.30
N LEU A 208 3.64 18.31 2.51
CA LEU A 208 2.71 17.57 3.36
C LEU A 208 1.34 17.46 2.66
N GLN A 209 0.92 16.25 2.34
CA GLN A 209 -0.41 15.94 1.81
C GLN A 209 -1.40 15.75 2.96
N ASN A 210 -1.05 14.94 3.96
CA ASN A 210 -1.91 14.65 5.10
C ASN A 210 -1.09 14.56 6.40
N ALA A 211 -1.76 14.75 7.55
CA ALA A 211 -1.18 14.45 8.85
C ALA A 211 -2.25 13.92 9.82
N TYR A 212 -1.96 12.84 10.54
CA TYR A 212 -2.92 12.15 11.42
C TYR A 212 -2.39 12.04 12.84
N ARG A 213 -3.31 11.98 13.80
CA ARG A 213 -3.03 11.69 15.21
C ARG A 213 -3.74 10.40 15.64
N ILE A 214 -2.96 9.39 16.00
CA ILE A 214 -3.45 8.09 16.50
C ILE A 214 -3.09 7.97 17.98
N ASN A 215 -3.98 7.40 18.80
CA ASN A 215 -3.70 7.22 20.22
C ASN A 215 -2.76 6.01 20.42
N ILE A 216 -1.48 6.26 20.74
CA ILE A 216 -0.46 5.20 20.84
C ILE A 216 -0.72 4.19 21.97
N LYS A 217 -1.49 4.58 23.00
CA LYS A 217 -1.74 3.74 24.18
C LYS A 217 -2.99 2.88 24.04
N SER A 218 -4.05 3.39 23.41
CA SER A 218 -5.30 2.64 23.20
C SER A 218 -5.44 2.04 21.80
N GLN A 219 -4.76 2.59 20.79
CA GLN A 219 -4.73 2.10 19.40
C GLN A 219 -3.30 1.74 18.93
N PRO A 220 -2.48 0.98 19.71
CA PRO A 220 -1.10 0.67 19.34
C PRO A 220 -0.99 -0.11 18.01
N ASN A 221 -2.01 -0.90 17.67
CA ASN A 221 -2.06 -1.62 16.41
C ASN A 221 -2.17 -0.69 15.19
N ASP A 222 -2.92 0.40 15.29
CA ASP A 222 -3.02 1.38 14.21
C ASP A 222 -1.72 2.18 14.06
N VAL A 223 -1.04 2.46 15.19
CA VAL A 223 0.31 3.03 15.15
C VAL A 223 1.32 2.07 14.49
N LYS A 224 1.25 0.78 14.78
CA LYS A 224 2.10 -0.24 14.11
C LYS A 224 1.84 -0.30 12.59
N LYS A 225 0.58 -0.16 12.14
CA LYS A 225 0.25 -0.03 10.71
C LYS A 225 0.90 1.22 10.11
N ALA A 226 0.73 2.38 10.75
CA ALA A 226 1.31 3.64 10.29
C ALA A 226 2.85 3.60 10.20
N ILE A 227 3.53 2.91 11.12
CA ILE A 227 4.99 2.68 11.05
C ILE A 227 5.36 1.78 9.86
N ILE A 228 4.56 0.77 9.51
CA ILE A 228 4.81 -0.05 8.31
C ILE A 228 4.62 0.77 7.04
N GLU A 229 3.55 1.58 6.98
CA GLU A 229 3.14 2.34 5.80
C GLU A 229 4.07 3.54 5.55
N HIS A 230 4.21 4.42 6.55
CA HIS A 230 4.97 5.68 6.47
C HIS A 230 6.39 5.57 7.02
N GLY A 231 6.82 4.38 7.44
CA GLY A 231 8.16 4.09 7.96
C GLY A 231 8.38 4.52 9.42
N ALA A 232 7.67 5.55 9.88
CA ALA A 232 7.81 6.09 11.23
C ALA A 232 6.57 6.88 11.70
N VAL A 233 6.47 7.10 13.02
CA VAL A 233 5.53 8.05 13.63
C VAL A 233 6.23 8.96 14.65
N GLY A 234 5.81 10.21 14.75
CA GLY A 234 6.32 11.16 15.73
C GLY A 234 5.66 10.98 17.09
N VAL A 235 6.45 10.84 18.15
CA VAL A 235 5.96 10.81 19.54
C VAL A 235 6.70 11.82 20.41
N MET A 236 6.12 12.12 21.57
CA MET A 236 6.61 13.14 22.51
C MET A 236 6.60 12.58 23.93
N TYR A 237 7.60 12.93 24.73
CA TYR A 237 7.74 12.47 26.12
C TYR A 237 8.65 13.40 26.93
N THR A 238 8.78 13.19 28.23
CA THR A 238 9.79 13.88 29.05
C THR A 238 10.98 12.95 29.24
N HIS A 239 12.12 13.28 28.64
CA HIS A 239 13.33 12.48 28.75
C HIS A 239 14.06 12.81 30.06
N TYR A 240 14.08 11.87 31.00
CA TYR A 240 14.90 11.95 32.22
C TYR A 240 16.17 11.12 32.09
N TYR A 241 17.33 11.71 32.37
CA TYR A 241 18.61 10.97 32.31
C TYR A 241 18.67 9.78 33.31
N SER A 242 17.82 9.78 34.34
CA SER A 242 17.66 8.65 35.27
C SER A 242 16.88 7.46 34.71
N GLY A 243 16.18 7.62 33.58
CA GLY A 243 15.45 6.57 32.87
C GLY A 243 16.26 5.86 31.78
N GLU A 244 17.47 6.33 31.50
CA GLU A 244 18.36 5.78 30.47
C GLU A 244 19.04 4.47 30.92
N ASN A 245 19.29 3.59 29.94
CA ASN A 245 20.21 2.47 30.05
C ASN A 245 21.12 2.39 28.81
N HIS A 246 22.32 2.97 28.91
CA HIS A 246 23.30 2.94 27.83
C HIS A 246 23.91 1.54 27.56
N LEU A 247 23.71 0.54 28.43
CA LEU A 247 24.23 -0.81 28.18
C LEU A 247 23.40 -1.55 27.12
N ASN A 248 22.08 -1.38 27.19
CA ASN A 248 21.12 -2.04 26.30
C ASN A 248 20.47 -1.07 25.29
N ASN A 249 20.86 0.21 25.32
CA ASN A 249 20.20 1.34 24.66
C ASN A 249 18.68 1.28 24.85
N SER A 250 18.22 1.45 26.09
CA SER A 250 16.79 1.43 26.41
C SER A 250 16.40 2.56 27.36
N TYR A 251 15.14 2.95 27.33
CA TYR A 251 14.58 4.03 28.14
C TYR A 251 13.27 3.59 28.83
N TYR A 252 13.14 3.88 30.12
CA TYR A 252 11.89 3.71 30.87
C TYR A 252 11.82 4.70 32.04
N ASP A 253 10.66 5.35 32.21
CA ASP A 253 10.37 6.20 33.37
C ASP A 253 9.06 5.81 34.07
N THR A 254 8.89 6.35 35.28
CA THR A 254 7.72 6.10 36.13
C THR A 254 7.17 7.41 36.66
N LYS A 255 5.91 7.40 37.10
CA LYS A 255 5.23 8.56 37.70
C LYS A 255 5.98 9.29 38.82
N ASN A 256 6.87 8.60 39.54
CA ASN A 256 7.64 9.16 40.65
C ASN A 256 9.08 9.54 40.25
N MET A 257 9.47 9.30 39.00
CA MET A 257 10.78 9.70 38.49
C MET A 257 10.84 11.22 38.34
N SER A 258 11.93 11.82 38.80
CA SER A 258 12.22 13.24 38.66
C SER A 258 13.72 13.45 38.71
N GLY A 259 14.24 14.42 37.96
CA GLY A 259 15.67 14.64 37.82
C GLY A 259 16.00 15.64 36.73
N LEU A 260 17.25 15.63 36.29
CA LEU A 260 17.67 16.36 35.08
C LEU A 260 17.08 15.68 33.84
N GLY A 261 16.60 16.50 32.91
CA GLY A 261 15.84 16.07 31.74
C GLY A 261 15.08 17.24 31.12
N GLY A 262 14.33 16.97 30.06
CA GLY A 262 13.55 17.96 29.32
C GLY A 262 12.48 17.29 28.44
N GLY A 263 11.59 18.09 27.86
CA GLY A 263 10.61 17.59 26.90
C GLY A 263 11.30 17.21 25.59
N HIS A 264 10.97 16.07 24.99
CA HIS A 264 11.69 15.58 23.81
C HIS A 264 10.75 14.99 22.76
N ALA A 265 11.05 15.26 21.49
CA ALA A 265 10.34 14.76 20.33
C ALA A 265 11.22 13.75 19.58
N VAL A 266 10.67 12.58 19.27
CA VAL A 266 11.40 11.46 18.66
C VAL A 266 10.52 10.70 17.67
N MET A 267 11.14 9.90 16.81
CA MET A 267 10.42 9.02 15.88
C MET A 267 10.37 7.59 16.44
N VAL A 268 9.18 7.00 16.51
CA VAL A 268 9.05 5.54 16.61
C VAL A 268 9.15 4.97 15.20
N VAL A 269 10.11 4.06 15.01
CA VAL A 269 10.52 3.47 13.73
C VAL A 269 10.33 1.94 13.71
N GLY A 270 9.71 1.40 14.75
CA GLY A 270 9.54 -0.03 14.93
C GLY A 270 9.11 -0.41 16.35
N TRP A 271 9.08 -1.71 16.63
CA TRP A 271 8.70 -2.27 17.92
C TRP A 271 9.17 -3.73 18.07
N ASP A 272 9.09 -4.24 19.29
CA ASP A 272 9.20 -5.66 19.64
C ASP A 272 8.30 -5.91 20.86
N ASP A 273 7.17 -6.59 20.66
CA ASP A 273 6.19 -6.96 21.69
C ASP A 273 6.79 -7.90 22.75
N ASN A 274 7.86 -8.63 22.41
CA ASN A 274 8.54 -9.55 23.29
C ASN A 274 9.79 -8.94 23.95
N TYR A 275 10.11 -7.66 23.69
CA TYR A 275 11.31 -7.01 24.22
C TYR A 275 11.34 -7.11 25.75
N SER A 276 12.37 -7.76 26.28
CA SER A 276 12.42 -8.14 27.69
C SER A 276 12.45 -6.93 28.62
N LYS A 277 11.55 -6.91 29.61
CA LYS A 277 11.57 -5.91 30.69
C LYS A 277 12.85 -5.90 31.53
N ASP A 278 13.63 -6.97 31.48
CA ASP A 278 14.93 -7.05 32.16
C ASP A 278 16.03 -6.26 31.43
N ASN A 279 15.78 -5.76 30.22
CA ASN A 279 16.70 -4.90 29.50
C ASN A 279 16.73 -3.46 30.04
N PHE A 280 15.71 -3.02 30.79
CA PHE A 280 15.65 -1.68 31.37
C PHE A 280 16.42 -1.58 32.70
N SER A 281 16.90 -0.38 33.06
CA SER A 281 17.83 -0.15 34.17
C SER A 281 17.16 -0.03 35.54
N GLY A 282 17.90 -0.42 36.58
CA GLY A 282 17.55 -0.18 37.99
C GLY A 282 16.49 -1.12 38.59
N ASP A 283 16.01 -0.75 39.78
CA ASP A 283 14.96 -1.48 40.51
C ASP A 283 13.55 -1.19 39.96
N ASN A 284 13.40 -0.13 39.17
CA ASN A 284 12.15 0.29 38.53
C ASN A 284 12.08 -0.30 37.11
N LYS A 285 11.64 -1.54 36.98
CA LYS A 285 11.40 -2.19 35.68
C LYS A 285 9.95 -1.99 35.22
N PRO A 286 9.67 -1.98 33.91
CA PRO A 286 8.30 -2.01 33.41
C PRO A 286 7.58 -3.30 33.85
N ALA A 287 6.26 -3.26 33.89
CA ALA A 287 5.45 -4.38 34.36
C ALA A 287 5.49 -5.53 33.34
N ASN A 288 5.42 -5.17 32.05
CA ASN A 288 5.29 -6.06 30.92
C ASN A 288 6.55 -6.06 30.04
N ASN A 289 6.70 -7.09 29.21
CA ASN A 289 7.56 -7.00 28.03
C ASN A 289 6.89 -6.09 26.98
N GLY A 290 7.66 -5.64 26.00
CA GLY A 290 7.18 -4.82 24.91
C GLY A 290 7.83 -3.44 24.88
N ALA A 291 8.38 -3.07 23.72
CA ALA A 291 9.04 -1.79 23.52
C ALA A 291 8.85 -1.24 22.10
N TRP A 292 8.76 0.07 22.00
CA TRP A 292 8.91 0.84 20.78
C TRP A 292 10.39 0.97 20.45
N LEU A 293 10.78 0.77 19.19
CA LEU A 293 12.10 1.13 18.69
C LEU A 293 12.06 2.60 18.28
N VAL A 294 12.90 3.41 18.91
CA VAL A 294 12.93 4.86 18.75
C VAL A 294 14.20 5.28 18.03
N ARG A 295 14.08 6.17 17.06
CA ARG A 295 15.17 6.93 16.42
C ARG A 295 15.21 8.33 17.03
N ASN A 296 16.42 8.74 17.42
CA ASN A 296 16.68 9.98 18.14
C ASN A 296 17.38 11.00 17.23
N SER A 297 17.68 12.19 17.76
CA SER A 297 18.30 13.33 17.04
C SER A 297 19.58 13.83 17.70
N TRP A 298 20.34 12.95 18.37
CA TRP A 298 21.58 13.28 19.11
C TRP A 298 22.84 12.65 18.49
N GLY A 299 22.78 12.33 17.20
CA GLY A 299 23.82 11.59 16.48
C GLY A 299 23.81 10.08 16.77
N ARG A 300 24.35 9.31 15.82
CA ARG A 300 24.30 7.84 15.83
C ARG A 300 24.84 7.16 17.10
N ASN A 301 25.78 7.80 17.80
CA ASN A 301 26.51 7.25 18.96
C ASN A 301 25.88 7.60 20.33
N THR A 302 24.92 8.53 20.40
CA THR A 302 24.37 9.04 21.66
C THR A 302 22.89 8.65 21.78
N LEU A 303 22.63 7.36 22.03
CA LEU A 303 21.27 6.79 21.91
C LEU A 303 20.59 7.10 20.57
N GLY A 304 21.33 7.10 19.45
CA GLY A 304 20.77 7.39 18.13
C GLY A 304 19.62 6.45 17.73
N TYR A 305 19.65 5.21 18.23
CA TYR A 305 18.50 4.34 18.35
C TYR A 305 18.43 3.76 19.77
N PHE A 306 17.22 3.64 20.33
CA PHE A 306 16.98 3.03 21.63
C PHE A 306 15.59 2.39 21.76
N TRP A 307 15.42 1.48 22.71
CA TRP A 307 14.15 0.81 23.00
C TRP A 307 13.41 1.53 24.13
N MET A 308 12.22 2.07 23.85
CA MET A 308 11.36 2.69 24.86
C MET A 308 10.26 1.72 25.28
N SER A 309 10.11 1.44 26.58
CA SER A 309 9.05 0.54 27.04
C SER A 309 7.66 1.08 26.71
N TYR A 310 6.72 0.19 26.36
CA TYR A 310 5.29 0.54 26.24
C TYR A 310 4.70 1.12 27.53
N ASP A 311 5.22 0.72 28.70
CA ASP A 311 4.77 1.18 30.02
C ASP A 311 5.31 2.58 30.40
N THR A 312 6.09 3.25 29.53
CA THR A 312 6.76 4.55 29.82
C THR A 312 5.71 5.61 30.21
N TYR A 313 5.85 6.19 31.40
CA TYR A 313 4.82 7.05 31.97
C TYR A 313 4.72 8.41 31.30
N THR A 314 5.86 9.02 30.92
CA THR A 314 5.88 10.36 30.31
C THR A 314 5.60 10.37 28.81
N LEU A 315 5.56 9.20 28.14
CA LEU A 315 5.16 9.09 26.74
C LEU A 315 3.75 9.65 26.59
N GLU A 316 3.57 10.65 25.74
CA GLU A 316 2.26 11.26 25.51
C GLU A 316 1.35 10.34 24.67
N ASN A 317 0.08 10.71 24.53
CA ASN A 317 -0.92 9.83 23.91
C ASN A 317 -0.87 9.87 22.37
N ALA A 318 -0.35 10.93 21.76
CA ALA A 318 -0.31 11.08 20.30
C ALA A 318 0.90 10.39 19.65
N ALA A 319 0.61 9.52 18.69
CA ALA A 319 1.49 9.23 17.56
C ALA A 319 1.06 10.09 16.37
N TRP A 320 1.96 10.92 15.87
CA TRP A 320 1.77 11.75 14.68
C TRP A 320 2.26 11.02 13.44
N VAL A 321 1.41 10.91 12.44
CA VAL A 321 1.71 10.33 11.13
C VAL A 321 1.78 11.46 10.13
N PHE A 322 2.88 11.60 9.39
CA PHE A 322 3.02 12.60 8.32
C PHE A 322 3.07 11.88 6.97
N ASP A 323 2.32 12.40 6.01
CA ASP A 323 2.20 11.89 4.65
C ASP A 323 2.62 13.00 3.67
N PHE A 324 3.73 12.79 2.97
CA PHE A 324 4.39 13.71 2.06
C PHE A 324 4.36 13.21 0.60
N SER A 325 4.51 14.13 -0.34
CA SER A 325 4.73 13.84 -1.76
C SER A 325 5.74 14.80 -2.36
N THR A 326 6.61 14.28 -3.24
CA THR A 326 7.46 15.04 -4.16
C THR A 326 6.71 15.50 -5.40
N ASP A 327 5.74 14.72 -5.88
CA ASP A 327 4.79 15.18 -6.89
C ASP A 327 3.72 16.02 -6.19
N ASN A 328 3.88 17.33 -6.24
CA ASN A 328 2.87 18.22 -5.68
C ASN A 328 1.65 18.37 -6.60
N GLY A 329 1.71 18.03 -7.89
CA GLY A 329 0.58 18.11 -8.83
C GLY A 329 -0.11 19.48 -8.96
N TYR A 330 0.41 20.54 -8.31
CA TYR A 330 -0.20 21.82 -7.99
C TYR A 330 0.86 22.94 -8.06
N ASP A 331 0.50 24.11 -8.60
CA ASP A 331 1.38 25.28 -8.63
C ASP A 331 1.09 26.27 -7.48
N ASN A 332 -0.09 26.19 -6.87
CA ASN A 332 -0.60 27.21 -5.96
C ASN A 332 -1.32 26.59 -4.74
N ASN A 333 -1.08 27.16 -3.56
CA ASN A 333 -1.76 26.85 -2.31
C ASN A 333 -2.52 28.10 -1.83
N TYR A 334 -3.81 28.19 -2.14
CA TYR A 334 -4.68 29.28 -1.70
C TYR A 334 -5.11 29.06 -0.25
N GLN A 335 -4.76 30.00 0.63
CA GLN A 335 -4.88 29.85 2.07
C GLN A 335 -5.10 31.22 2.75
N TYR A 336 -5.78 31.20 3.90
CA TYR A 336 -6.10 32.39 4.71
C TYR A 336 -5.73 32.20 6.18
N ASP A 337 -4.89 31.20 6.49
CA ASP A 337 -4.58 30.76 7.85
C ASP A 337 -3.06 30.73 8.08
N GLY A 338 -2.45 31.91 8.08
CA GLY A 338 -1.02 32.11 8.28
C GLY A 338 -0.56 31.95 9.74
N SER A 339 -1.46 32.21 10.71
CA SER A 339 -1.16 32.09 12.14
C SER A 339 -0.89 30.64 12.55
N LEU A 340 -0.09 30.45 13.60
CA LEU A 340 0.19 29.13 14.19
C LEU A 340 -0.82 28.71 15.27
N ASP A 341 -1.70 29.58 15.74
CA ASP A 341 -2.70 29.27 16.77
C ASP A 341 -4.08 28.99 16.16
N THR A 342 -4.97 28.34 16.92
CA THR A 342 -6.29 27.94 16.44
C THR A 342 -7.34 27.90 17.54
N ALA A 343 -8.60 27.94 17.14
CA ALA A 343 -9.72 27.46 17.95
C ALA A 343 -10.72 26.67 17.08
N ILE A 344 -11.56 25.86 17.75
CA ILE A 344 -12.62 25.06 17.12
C ILE A 344 -13.91 25.88 17.08
N ASP A 345 -14.60 25.90 15.94
CA ASP A 345 -15.93 26.51 15.85
C ASP A 345 -16.98 25.64 16.54
N SER A 346 -17.19 25.92 17.83
CA SER A 346 -18.20 25.27 18.66
C SER A 346 -19.65 25.66 18.31
N ASN A 347 -19.88 26.49 17.30
CA ASN A 347 -21.22 26.99 16.92
C ASN A 347 -21.69 26.41 15.59
N TYR A 348 -20.83 26.41 14.56
CA TYR A 348 -21.22 26.14 13.18
C TYR A 348 -20.55 24.88 12.61
N THR A 349 -21.30 24.16 11.78
CA THR A 349 -20.81 23.00 10.99
C THR A 349 -20.93 23.25 9.49
N TYR A 350 -21.19 24.49 9.07
CA TYR A 350 -21.40 24.84 7.68
C TYR A 350 -20.80 26.22 7.44
N VAL A 351 -19.70 26.26 6.68
CA VAL A 351 -18.80 27.40 6.51
C VAL A 351 -18.35 27.50 5.06
N ALA A 352 -17.64 28.58 4.70
CA ALA A 352 -17.00 28.71 3.40
C ALA A 352 -15.82 29.69 3.46
N ASN A 353 -14.83 29.47 2.59
CA ASN A 353 -13.83 30.47 2.25
C ASN A 353 -14.04 30.91 0.79
N VAL A 354 -13.92 32.21 0.52
CA VAL A 354 -14.02 32.82 -0.82
C VAL A 354 -12.66 33.31 -1.25
N TYR A 355 -12.12 32.72 -2.30
CA TYR A 355 -10.79 32.99 -2.81
C TYR A 355 -10.83 33.85 -4.08
N ASN A 356 -9.81 34.70 -4.24
CA ASN A 356 -9.56 35.47 -5.46
C ASN A 356 -8.53 34.76 -6.33
N VAL A 357 -8.85 34.47 -7.60
CA VAL A 357 -7.91 33.85 -8.53
C VAL A 357 -6.91 34.91 -9.01
N ASN A 358 -5.73 34.99 -8.39
CA ASN A 358 -4.71 35.97 -8.77
C ASN A 358 -4.40 35.99 -10.28
N LYS A 359 -4.36 37.19 -10.88
CA LYS A 359 -3.91 37.37 -12.27
C LYS A 359 -2.39 37.24 -12.33
N LYS A 360 -1.90 36.27 -13.09
CA LYS A 360 -0.47 35.96 -13.26
C LYS A 360 -0.08 36.09 -14.73
N ASP A 361 1.09 36.65 -15.01
CA ASP A 361 1.56 36.76 -16.39
C ASP A 361 1.79 35.38 -17.00
N GLY A 362 1.25 35.16 -18.21
CA GLY A 362 1.34 33.88 -18.92
C GLY A 362 0.37 32.79 -18.46
N VAL A 363 -0.45 33.02 -17.43
CA VAL A 363 -1.48 32.07 -16.98
C VAL A 363 -2.85 32.54 -17.47
N ASP A 364 -3.55 31.69 -18.22
CA ASP A 364 -4.85 32.03 -18.80
C ASP A 364 -6.03 31.52 -17.96
N TYR A 365 -5.83 30.41 -17.24
CA TYR A 365 -6.78 29.88 -16.28
C TYR A 365 -6.06 28.99 -15.26
N GLU A 366 -6.72 28.72 -14.15
CA GLU A 366 -6.23 27.75 -13.18
C GLU A 366 -7.17 26.55 -13.13
N THR A 367 -6.66 25.39 -12.72
CA THR A 367 -7.49 24.22 -12.43
C THR A 367 -7.39 23.91 -10.95
N LEU A 368 -8.49 24.03 -10.22
CA LEU A 368 -8.61 23.56 -8.83
C LEU A 368 -8.78 22.03 -8.86
N LYS A 369 -7.89 21.35 -8.11
CA LYS A 369 -7.82 19.88 -8.09
C LYS A 369 -8.10 19.27 -6.72
N ALA A 370 -7.77 19.99 -5.65
CA ALA A 370 -7.93 19.50 -4.29
C ALA A 370 -8.19 20.64 -3.29
N VAL A 371 -8.74 20.27 -2.13
CA VAL A 371 -9.01 21.16 -1.00
C VAL A 371 -8.47 20.50 0.27
N SER A 372 -7.78 21.24 1.13
CA SER A 372 -7.39 20.71 2.44
C SER A 372 -8.34 21.11 3.56
N LEU A 373 -8.60 20.17 4.48
CA LEU A 373 -9.42 20.34 5.67
C LEU A 373 -8.59 20.11 6.94
N SER A 374 -8.75 20.97 7.95
CA SER A 374 -8.14 20.79 9.27
C SER A 374 -9.19 20.38 10.31
N PHE A 375 -9.05 19.16 10.83
CA PHE A 375 -9.83 18.58 11.92
C PHE A 375 -8.91 18.05 13.01
N LEU A 376 -7.85 18.81 13.36
CA LEU A 376 -6.80 18.34 14.26
C LEU A 376 -7.34 17.96 15.65
N ASN A 377 -8.50 18.46 16.05
CA ASN A 377 -9.13 18.19 17.34
C ASN A 377 -10.26 17.14 17.32
N THR A 378 -10.63 16.54 16.19
CA THR A 378 -11.81 15.64 16.13
C THR A 378 -11.65 14.54 15.09
N ALA A 379 -11.82 13.28 15.52
CA ALA A 379 -11.84 12.10 14.66
C ALA A 379 -13.25 11.83 14.10
N ASP A 380 -13.34 10.94 13.11
CA ASP A 380 -14.60 10.43 12.55
C ASP A 380 -15.51 11.52 11.94
N VAL A 381 -14.97 12.57 11.32
CA VAL A 381 -15.74 13.74 10.84
C VAL A 381 -16.27 13.50 9.44
N GLY A 382 -17.59 13.38 9.28
CA GLY A 382 -18.25 13.39 7.97
C GLY A 382 -18.26 14.80 7.38
N TYR A 383 -17.89 14.93 6.11
CA TYR A 383 -17.81 16.22 5.42
C TYR A 383 -18.38 16.19 4.00
N THR A 384 -18.75 17.38 3.51
CA THR A 384 -19.11 17.67 2.13
C THR A 384 -18.49 19.00 1.73
N ILE A 385 -17.77 19.02 0.61
CA ILE A 385 -17.15 20.21 0.02
C ILE A 385 -17.87 20.52 -1.28
N ASP A 386 -18.42 21.72 -1.40
CA ASP A 386 -19.04 22.25 -2.61
C ASP A 386 -18.18 23.38 -3.20
N ILE A 387 -17.93 23.34 -4.52
CA ILE A 387 -17.19 24.39 -5.21
C ILE A 387 -18.15 25.27 -6.02
N TYR A 388 -18.07 26.59 -5.82
CA TYR A 388 -18.82 27.59 -6.60
C TYR A 388 -17.86 28.53 -7.32
N THR A 389 -18.02 28.73 -8.63
CA THR A 389 -17.24 29.70 -9.43
C THR A 389 -18.10 30.87 -9.89
N ASP A 390 -17.45 31.90 -10.45
CA ASP A 390 -18.13 33.03 -11.09
C ASP A 390 -19.11 33.74 -10.15
N LEU A 391 -18.69 33.90 -8.88
CA LEU A 391 -19.48 34.54 -7.82
C LEU A 391 -19.93 35.93 -8.25
N THR A 392 -21.25 36.19 -8.20
CA THR A 392 -21.83 37.50 -8.52
C THR A 392 -21.77 38.49 -7.36
N ASP A 393 -21.59 37.98 -6.14
CA ASP A 393 -21.35 38.75 -4.91
C ASP A 393 -20.31 38.01 -4.05
N ARG A 394 -19.15 38.65 -3.81
CA ARG A 394 -18.06 38.07 -3.02
C ARG A 394 -18.44 37.82 -1.55
N LEU A 395 -19.44 38.53 -1.03
CA LEU A 395 -19.92 38.39 0.36
C LEU A 395 -20.99 37.29 0.51
N ASN A 396 -21.32 36.59 -0.58
CA ASN A 396 -22.23 35.45 -0.59
C ASN A 396 -21.57 34.27 -1.32
N PRO A 397 -21.04 33.28 -0.57
CA PRO A 397 -20.39 32.08 -1.14
C PRO A 397 -21.24 31.27 -2.13
N LEU A 398 -22.57 31.42 -2.10
CA LEU A 398 -23.51 30.70 -2.99
C LEU A 398 -23.98 31.54 -4.19
N SER A 399 -23.37 32.71 -4.44
CA SER A 399 -23.83 33.67 -5.47
C SER A 399 -23.43 33.34 -6.91
N GLY A 400 -22.61 32.31 -7.11
CA GLY A 400 -22.12 31.87 -8.42
C GLY A 400 -22.69 30.52 -8.86
N THR A 401 -21.97 29.86 -9.77
CA THR A 401 -22.36 28.55 -10.33
C THR A 401 -21.68 27.43 -9.55
N LYS A 402 -22.47 26.50 -8.98
CA LYS A 402 -21.93 25.26 -8.38
C LYS A 402 -21.32 24.38 -9.48
N GLN A 403 -20.06 23.99 -9.32
CA GLN A 403 -19.32 23.18 -10.28
C GLN A 403 -19.32 21.70 -9.90
N THR A 404 -18.79 21.37 -8.71
CA THR A 404 -18.71 19.98 -8.21
C THR A 404 -19.01 19.90 -6.71
N SER A 405 -19.10 18.67 -6.19
CA SER A 405 -19.42 18.33 -4.81
C SER A 405 -18.76 17.01 -4.43
N VAL A 406 -17.83 17.03 -3.47
CA VAL A 406 -17.19 15.80 -2.94
C VAL A 406 -17.62 15.60 -1.49
N SER A 407 -17.89 14.36 -1.09
CA SER A 407 -18.27 14.00 0.29
C SER A 407 -17.45 12.82 0.78
N GLY A 408 -17.04 12.86 2.05
CA GLY A 408 -16.22 11.82 2.66
C GLY A 408 -16.30 11.85 4.17
N LYS A 409 -15.42 11.09 4.83
CA LYS A 409 -15.29 11.02 6.29
C LYS A 409 -13.81 10.97 6.66
N SER A 410 -13.38 11.74 7.66
CA SER A 410 -12.06 11.54 8.26
C SER A 410 -12.09 10.32 9.18
N THR A 411 -10.98 9.59 9.28
CA THR A 411 -10.83 8.49 10.24
C THR A 411 -10.31 9.04 11.57
N TYR A 412 -9.05 9.49 11.58
CA TYR A 412 -8.38 10.06 12.75
C TYR A 412 -8.56 11.58 12.82
N ALA A 413 -8.21 12.18 13.97
CA ALA A 413 -8.05 13.63 14.04
C ALA A 413 -6.81 14.04 13.22
N GLY A 414 -6.90 15.05 12.36
CA GLY A 414 -5.85 15.29 11.37
C GLY A 414 -6.07 16.45 10.41
N TYR A 415 -5.07 16.66 9.57
CA TYR A 415 -5.07 17.50 8.37
C TYR A 415 -5.21 16.59 7.14
N TYR A 416 -6.13 16.93 6.24
CA TYR A 416 -6.51 16.08 5.10
C TYR A 416 -6.49 16.87 3.79
N THR A 417 -5.76 16.42 2.77
CA THR A 417 -5.90 16.92 1.40
C THR A 417 -6.88 16.03 0.64
N VAL A 418 -8.01 16.61 0.24
CA VAL A 418 -9.12 15.92 -0.43
C VAL A 418 -9.11 16.28 -1.91
N PRO A 419 -8.81 15.33 -2.82
CA PRO A 419 -8.99 15.53 -4.25
C PRO A 419 -10.45 15.78 -4.60
N LEU A 420 -10.71 16.58 -5.62
CA LEU A 420 -12.05 16.75 -6.20
C LEU A 420 -12.32 15.65 -7.23
N ASP A 421 -13.54 15.13 -7.26
CA ASP A 421 -13.97 14.15 -8.27
C ASP A 421 -13.93 14.74 -9.69
N ASP A 422 -14.33 16.00 -9.85
CA ASP A 422 -14.19 16.79 -11.08
C ASP A 422 -13.21 17.95 -10.87
N GLU A 423 -12.21 18.07 -11.74
CA GLU A 423 -11.32 19.22 -11.78
C GLU A 423 -12.06 20.51 -12.21
N VAL A 424 -11.91 21.60 -11.44
CA VAL A 424 -12.67 22.84 -11.65
C VAL A 424 -11.82 23.93 -12.30
N LYS A 425 -12.25 24.41 -13.47
CA LYS A 425 -11.62 25.54 -14.17
C LYS A 425 -11.95 26.89 -13.50
N LEU A 426 -10.91 27.67 -13.21
CA LEU A 426 -10.95 28.97 -12.53
C LEU A 426 -10.45 30.09 -13.45
N THR A 427 -11.19 31.19 -13.52
CA THR A 427 -10.88 32.33 -14.40
C THR A 427 -10.00 33.37 -13.67
N PRO A 428 -8.86 33.83 -14.22
CA PRO A 428 -7.98 34.77 -13.53
C PRO A 428 -8.66 36.13 -13.28
N GLY A 429 -8.68 36.53 -12.01
CA GLY A 429 -9.38 37.69 -11.48
C GLY A 429 -10.86 37.49 -11.19
N SER A 430 -11.39 36.26 -11.26
CA SER A 430 -12.69 35.93 -10.69
C SER A 430 -12.55 35.48 -9.22
N TYR A 431 -13.70 35.29 -8.57
CA TYR A 431 -13.77 34.68 -7.24
C TYR A 431 -14.40 33.30 -7.33
N TYR A 432 -13.98 32.39 -6.45
CA TYR A 432 -14.60 31.09 -6.22
C TYR A 432 -14.77 30.84 -4.72
N ALA A 433 -15.78 30.07 -4.33
CA ALA A 433 -15.98 29.65 -2.96
C ALA A 433 -15.72 28.15 -2.80
N VAL A 434 -15.01 27.80 -1.73
CA VAL A 434 -14.95 26.44 -1.19
C VAL A 434 -15.90 26.42 0.01
N VAL A 435 -17.00 25.70 -0.12
CA VAL A 435 -18.08 25.65 0.87
C VAL A 435 -18.03 24.31 1.58
N LEU A 436 -17.71 24.31 2.87
CA LEU A 436 -17.51 23.12 3.69
C LEU A 436 -18.69 22.91 4.64
N LYS A 437 -19.30 21.73 4.59
CA LYS A 437 -20.25 21.24 5.59
C LYS A 437 -19.67 20.03 6.31
N THR A 438 -19.86 19.96 7.63
CA THR A 438 -19.51 18.82 8.47
C THR A 438 -20.73 18.30 9.25
N ASP A 439 -20.67 17.05 9.69
CA ASP A 439 -21.65 16.43 10.60
C ASP A 439 -21.39 16.78 12.08
N LYS A 440 -20.13 17.07 12.41
CA LYS A 440 -19.62 17.42 13.75
C LYS A 440 -19.06 18.85 13.77
N LYS A 441 -19.05 19.45 14.97
CA LYS A 441 -18.42 20.75 15.26
C LYS A 441 -16.90 20.60 15.40
N ALA A 442 -16.27 20.33 14.26
CA ALA A 442 -14.86 19.97 14.14
C ALA A 442 -14.01 21.01 13.39
N ILE A 443 -14.65 22.03 12.79
CA ILE A 443 -14.02 23.00 11.91
C ILE A 443 -13.11 23.92 12.72
N GLU A 444 -11.87 24.07 12.28
CA GLU A 444 -10.87 24.92 12.92
C GLU A 444 -10.77 26.28 12.21
N PHE A 445 -10.57 27.34 12.99
CA PHE A 445 -10.22 28.68 12.52
C PHE A 445 -8.93 29.16 13.18
N GLU A 446 -8.19 30.03 12.51
CA GLU A 446 -6.97 30.61 13.05
C GLU A 446 -7.24 31.60 14.19
N TRP A 447 -6.24 31.82 15.05
CA TRP A 447 -6.38 32.71 16.19
C TRP A 447 -5.11 33.55 16.41
N THR A 448 -5.23 34.69 17.08
CA THR A 448 -4.08 35.50 17.51
C THR A 448 -3.67 35.13 18.94
N TYR A 449 -2.39 34.84 19.13
CA TYR A 449 -1.78 34.65 20.45
C TYR A 449 -0.39 35.31 20.52
N SER A 450 -0.02 35.84 21.68
CA SER A 450 1.32 36.38 21.90
C SER A 450 1.84 36.02 23.30
N THR A 451 3.12 35.67 23.38
CA THR A 451 3.83 35.38 24.63
C THR A 451 4.67 36.59 25.03
N SER A 452 4.52 37.13 26.24
CA SER A 452 5.35 38.22 26.79
C SER A 452 6.19 37.77 27.99
N GLN A 453 7.20 38.56 28.38
CA GLN A 453 8.04 38.27 29.56
C GLN A 453 7.22 38.17 30.86
N ASN A 454 6.14 38.95 30.97
CA ASN A 454 5.18 38.89 32.07
C ASN A 454 3.75 38.98 31.51
N PRO A 455 3.05 37.83 31.35
CA PRO A 455 1.68 37.80 30.82
C PRO A 455 0.63 38.57 31.64
N SER A 456 0.92 38.93 32.90
CA SER A 456 0.02 39.74 33.74
C SER A 456 0.13 41.25 33.46
N ASP A 457 1.19 41.69 32.77
CA ASP A 457 1.46 43.07 32.44
C ASP A 457 1.33 43.30 30.93
N LYS A 458 0.28 44.03 30.54
CA LYS A 458 -0.01 44.37 29.14
C LYS A 458 1.01 45.31 28.50
N THR A 459 1.97 45.83 29.26
CA THR A 459 3.07 46.66 28.76
C THR A 459 4.40 45.89 28.68
N SER A 460 4.40 44.62 29.10
CA SER A 460 5.57 43.74 29.05
C SER A 460 6.03 43.49 27.60
N PRO A 461 7.35 43.51 27.32
CA PRO A 461 7.89 43.17 26.00
C PRO A 461 7.40 41.81 25.52
N ILE A 462 6.99 41.75 24.26
CA ILE A 462 6.55 40.51 23.62
C ILE A 462 7.78 39.70 23.20
N ILE A 463 7.78 38.42 23.54
CA ILE A 463 8.79 37.43 23.17
C ILE A 463 8.45 36.82 21.81
N TRP A 464 7.19 36.42 21.62
CA TRP A 464 6.72 35.81 20.38
C TRP A 464 5.33 36.31 20.04
N GLU A 465 5.18 36.94 18.89
CA GLU A 465 3.90 37.34 18.32
C GLU A 465 3.47 36.28 17.30
N ARG A 466 2.25 35.75 17.43
CA ARG A 466 1.59 34.86 16.45
C ARG A 466 0.23 35.46 16.12
N LYS A 467 0.22 36.34 15.13
CA LYS A 467 -0.95 37.13 14.74
C LYS A 467 -1.70 36.46 13.60
N ALA A 468 -3.03 36.47 13.71
CA ALA A 468 -3.99 36.26 12.64
C ALA A 468 -4.60 37.61 12.20
N SER A 469 -4.94 37.72 10.93
CA SER A 469 -5.71 38.81 10.32
C SER A 469 -7.14 38.89 10.87
N ASN A 470 -7.76 40.07 10.80
CA ASN A 470 -9.13 40.24 11.29
C ASN A 470 -10.12 40.08 10.13
N ASN A 471 -10.56 38.85 9.87
CA ASN A 471 -11.54 38.56 8.81
C ASN A 471 -12.82 39.42 8.85
N PHE A 472 -13.23 39.94 10.01
CA PHE A 472 -14.43 40.79 10.09
C PHE A 472 -14.18 42.23 9.59
N GLU A 473 -13.01 42.79 9.90
CA GLU A 473 -12.66 44.19 9.62
C GLU A 473 -11.83 44.35 8.33
N ASP A 474 -10.93 43.39 8.05
CA ASP A 474 -9.91 43.47 7.01
C ASP A 474 -10.24 42.56 5.80
N ASP A 475 -10.28 41.24 5.97
CA ASP A 475 -10.27 40.29 4.83
C ASP A 475 -11.65 40.08 4.20
N GLN A 476 -12.64 39.72 5.03
CA GLN A 476 -14.00 39.35 4.65
C GLN A 476 -14.07 38.20 3.64
N VAL A 477 -13.22 37.18 3.85
CA VAL A 477 -13.05 36.00 2.98
C VAL A 477 -13.62 34.72 3.58
N SER A 478 -13.75 34.64 4.91
CA SER A 478 -14.27 33.47 5.63
C SER A 478 -15.68 33.71 6.14
N PHE A 479 -16.58 32.74 5.95
CA PHE A 479 -18.02 32.85 6.19
C PHE A 479 -18.60 31.64 6.92
N TYR A 480 -19.61 31.85 7.76
CA TYR A 480 -20.39 30.80 8.40
C TYR A 480 -21.86 30.86 7.96
N ASN A 481 -22.55 29.73 7.93
CA ASN A 481 -23.98 29.69 7.66
C ASN A 481 -24.78 29.76 8.97
N GLY A 482 -25.36 30.93 9.24
CA GLY A 482 -26.32 31.14 10.32
C GLY A 482 -27.75 31.17 9.80
N TYR A 483 -28.64 30.35 10.37
CA TYR A 483 -30.07 30.35 10.07
C TYR A 483 -30.45 30.19 8.59
N GLY A 484 -29.60 29.53 7.78
CA GLY A 484 -29.82 29.30 6.35
C GLY A 484 -29.17 30.33 5.43
N SER A 485 -28.45 31.32 5.96
CA SER A 485 -27.74 32.36 5.21
C SER A 485 -26.28 32.47 5.63
N PHE A 486 -25.39 32.77 4.69
CA PHE A 486 -23.98 33.03 5.00
C PHE A 486 -23.76 34.45 5.55
N ALA A 487 -22.87 34.56 6.53
CA ALA A 487 -22.38 35.81 7.10
C ALA A 487 -20.87 35.72 7.36
N ILE A 488 -20.17 36.87 7.39
CA ILE A 488 -18.72 36.94 7.62
C ILE A 488 -18.38 36.37 9.01
N SER A 489 -17.40 35.47 9.10
CA SER A 489 -16.91 34.90 10.35
C SER A 489 -16.35 35.99 11.27
N PRO A 490 -16.89 36.16 12.49
CA PRO A 490 -16.34 37.08 13.49
C PRO A 490 -15.17 36.46 14.28
N ASN A 491 -14.87 35.18 14.05
CA ASN A 491 -13.99 34.37 14.89
C ASN A 491 -12.53 34.34 14.37
N GLY A 492 -12.35 34.57 13.06
CA GLY A 492 -11.08 34.38 12.34
C GLY A 492 -11.33 33.66 11.01
N ASN A 493 -10.25 33.44 10.24
CA ASN A 493 -10.32 32.69 8.98
C ASN A 493 -10.41 31.18 9.22
N TYR A 494 -11.25 30.48 8.44
CA TYR A 494 -11.36 29.02 8.55
C TYR A 494 -10.17 28.34 7.88
N ARG A 495 -9.68 27.25 8.49
CA ARG A 495 -8.55 26.45 8.00
C ARG A 495 -8.96 25.52 6.86
N ILE A 496 -9.25 26.15 5.73
CA ILE A 496 -9.50 25.54 4.44
C ILE A 496 -8.44 26.08 3.49
N LYS A 497 -7.79 25.20 2.73
CA LYS A 497 -6.88 25.58 1.65
C LYS A 497 -7.33 24.97 0.33
N ALA A 498 -6.95 25.57 -0.78
CA ALA A 498 -7.36 25.16 -2.11
C ALA A 498 -6.16 25.08 -3.06
N PHE A 499 -5.97 23.93 -3.69
CA PHE A 499 -4.79 23.62 -4.48
C PHE A 499 -5.08 23.66 -5.98
N THR A 500 -4.37 24.53 -6.71
CA THR A 500 -4.61 24.76 -8.14
C THR A 500 -3.34 24.59 -8.97
N THR A 501 -3.50 24.23 -10.25
CA THR A 501 -2.45 24.32 -11.27
C THR A 501 -2.66 25.51 -12.20
N ASN A 502 -1.57 26.16 -12.58
CA ASN A 502 -1.53 27.23 -13.58
C ASN A 502 -1.62 26.61 -14.99
N ASN A 503 -2.70 26.91 -15.71
CA ASN A 503 -2.83 26.53 -17.10
C ASN A 503 -2.57 27.75 -17.99
N THR A 504 -1.72 27.55 -18.97
CA THR A 504 -1.56 28.50 -20.06
C THR A 504 -2.48 28.05 -21.20
N ASN A 505 -3.30 28.97 -21.74
CA ASN A 505 -3.76 28.86 -23.12
C ASN A 505 -2.60 29.29 -24.03
N THR A 506 -1.41 28.71 -23.85
CA THR A 506 -0.63 28.43 -25.04
C THR A 506 -1.48 27.47 -25.87
N THR A 507 -2.23 28.03 -26.83
CA THR A 507 -2.22 27.48 -28.18
C THR A 507 -0.73 27.26 -28.48
N PRO A 508 -0.23 26.01 -28.41
CA PRO A 508 1.15 25.71 -28.04
C PRO A 508 2.11 26.47 -28.94
N ALA A 509 2.75 27.50 -28.36
CA ALA A 509 3.13 28.76 -29.02
C ALA A 509 3.43 28.58 -30.51
N GLU A 510 2.38 28.70 -31.34
CA GLU A 510 2.23 28.10 -32.69
C GLU A 510 3.51 27.46 -33.20
N ALA A 511 3.82 26.21 -32.79
CA ALA A 511 5.18 25.65 -32.85
C ALA A 511 5.85 25.92 -34.22
N LYS A 512 6.71 26.95 -34.23
CA LYS A 512 7.24 27.55 -35.45
C LYS A 512 8.51 26.82 -35.85
N TYR A 513 8.44 26.16 -36.98
CA TYR A 513 9.57 25.49 -37.57
C TYR A 513 10.08 26.30 -38.76
N THR A 514 11.38 26.56 -38.78
CA THR A 514 12.04 27.09 -39.97
C THR A 514 12.13 25.98 -40.99
N VAL A 515 11.48 26.18 -42.13
CA VAL A 515 11.60 25.34 -43.32
C VAL A 515 12.59 26.01 -44.26
N THR A 516 13.74 25.38 -44.47
CA THR A 516 14.75 25.81 -45.43
C THR A 516 14.45 25.19 -46.79
N PHE A 517 14.60 25.97 -47.87
CA PHE A 517 14.34 25.53 -49.24
C PHE A 517 15.66 25.33 -49.98
N ASP A 518 16.06 24.07 -50.17
CA ASP A 518 17.20 23.72 -51.01
C ASP A 518 16.71 23.49 -52.45
N ALA A 519 17.11 24.39 -53.35
CA ALA A 519 16.76 24.29 -54.76
C ALA A 519 17.38 23.08 -55.49
N ASN A 520 18.23 22.27 -54.82
CA ASN A 520 18.74 20.99 -55.27
C ASN A 520 19.35 21.07 -56.70
N GLY A 521 20.32 21.97 -56.86
CA GLY A 521 20.96 22.29 -58.14
C GLY A 521 20.21 23.31 -59.01
N GLY A 522 19.08 23.86 -58.56
CA GLY A 522 18.44 25.06 -59.12
C GLY A 522 18.74 26.33 -58.31
N ALA A 523 17.92 27.37 -58.49
CA ALA A 523 17.90 28.58 -57.67
C ALA A 523 16.48 28.84 -57.12
N VAL A 524 16.37 29.21 -55.85
CA VAL A 524 15.09 29.57 -55.19
C VAL A 524 15.11 31.04 -54.76
N PRO A 525 14.05 31.84 -54.98
CA PRO A 525 14.03 33.25 -54.62
C PRO A 525 13.88 33.51 -53.11
N ILE A 526 13.38 32.54 -52.35
CA ILE A 526 13.21 32.61 -50.89
C ILE A 526 13.82 31.33 -50.31
N ALA A 527 14.93 31.47 -49.57
CA ALA A 527 15.71 30.33 -49.07
C ALA A 527 15.15 29.67 -47.80
N SER A 528 14.24 30.32 -47.08
CA SER A 528 13.56 29.74 -45.92
C SER A 528 12.25 30.47 -45.60
N LYS A 529 11.34 29.80 -44.89
CA LYS A 529 10.15 30.43 -44.26
C LYS A 529 9.82 29.78 -42.92
N GLU A 530 9.15 30.51 -42.04
CA GLU A 530 8.53 29.92 -40.85
C GLU A 530 7.21 29.23 -41.23
N VAL A 531 6.95 28.05 -40.66
CA VAL A 531 5.67 27.34 -40.75
C VAL A 531 5.21 26.91 -39.36
N VAL A 532 3.90 26.74 -39.20
CA VAL A 532 3.26 26.45 -37.92
C VAL A 532 2.72 25.03 -37.89
N LYS A 533 3.04 24.26 -36.84
CA LYS A 533 2.48 22.93 -36.63
C LYS A 533 0.94 22.92 -36.60
N GLY A 534 0.33 21.99 -37.34
CA GLY A 534 -1.14 21.85 -37.44
C GLY A 534 -1.81 22.73 -38.49
N ASN A 535 -1.18 23.84 -38.90
CA ASN A 535 -1.61 24.62 -40.07
C ASN A 535 -1.12 23.96 -41.36
N THR A 536 -1.64 24.37 -42.52
CA THR A 536 -1.07 23.95 -43.81
C THR A 536 0.18 24.76 -44.15
N TYR A 537 1.08 24.21 -44.97
CA TYR A 537 2.30 24.90 -45.37
C TYR A 537 2.04 26.25 -46.05
N GLY A 538 0.94 26.42 -46.77
CA GLY A 538 0.63 27.65 -47.55
C GLY A 538 1.62 27.86 -48.72
N GLU A 539 1.49 28.98 -49.44
CA GLU A 539 2.25 29.27 -50.67
C GLU A 539 3.75 28.95 -50.54
N LEU A 540 4.25 28.08 -51.42
CA LEU A 540 5.66 27.63 -51.42
C LEU A 540 6.42 28.33 -52.56
N PRO A 541 7.67 28.78 -52.34
CA PRO A 541 8.41 29.48 -53.38
C PRO A 541 8.63 28.55 -54.59
N GLN A 542 8.41 29.03 -55.81
CA GLN A 542 8.82 28.29 -57.00
C GLN A 542 10.33 28.52 -57.26
N PRO A 543 11.15 27.47 -57.24
CA PRO A 543 12.52 27.56 -57.71
C PRO A 543 12.56 27.46 -59.25
N VAL A 544 13.70 27.82 -59.85
CA VAL A 544 13.97 27.62 -61.28
C VAL A 544 15.29 26.88 -61.51
N ARG A 545 15.33 26.00 -62.51
CA ARG A 545 16.53 25.28 -62.95
C ARG A 545 16.50 25.10 -64.46
N GLU A 546 17.56 25.55 -65.13
CA GLU A 546 17.62 25.55 -66.59
C GLU A 546 17.63 24.12 -67.15
N GLY A 547 16.76 23.83 -68.13
CA GLY A 547 16.60 22.51 -68.75
C GLY A 547 15.69 21.52 -68.00
N TYR A 548 15.12 21.89 -66.85
CA TYR A 548 14.26 21.04 -66.04
C TYR A 548 12.94 21.75 -65.68
N THR A 549 11.86 20.99 -65.58
CA THR A 549 10.58 21.43 -65.01
C THR A 549 10.57 21.12 -63.51
N PHE A 550 10.15 22.09 -62.70
CA PHE A 550 9.99 21.90 -61.26
C PHE A 550 8.83 20.93 -60.96
N SER A 551 9.10 19.90 -60.16
CA SER A 551 8.16 18.80 -59.90
C SER A 551 7.51 18.87 -58.51
N GLY A 552 8.05 19.71 -57.62
CA GLY A 552 7.52 19.92 -56.27
C GLY A 552 8.61 19.99 -55.20
N TRP A 553 8.20 20.34 -53.98
CA TRP A 553 9.03 20.31 -52.78
C TRP A 553 8.87 18.96 -52.08
N PHE A 554 9.98 18.38 -51.61
CA PHE A 554 10.00 17.08 -50.96
C PHE A 554 10.83 17.10 -49.68
N THR A 555 10.53 16.20 -48.73
CA THR A 555 11.24 16.11 -47.44
C THR A 555 12.67 15.55 -47.53
N SER A 556 13.18 15.26 -48.73
CA SER A 556 14.55 14.76 -48.95
C SER A 556 15.06 15.11 -50.36
N ALA A 557 16.38 15.22 -50.53
CA ALA A 557 17.03 15.58 -51.80
C ALA A 557 16.73 14.61 -52.94
N ASP A 558 16.67 13.31 -52.62
CA ASP A 558 16.23 12.23 -53.51
C ASP A 558 15.12 11.43 -52.80
N GLY A 559 13.93 11.37 -53.41
CA GLY A 559 12.73 10.82 -52.76
C GLY A 559 12.16 11.74 -51.66
N GLY A 560 11.66 11.14 -50.57
CA GLY A 560 10.89 11.85 -49.54
C GLY A 560 9.40 11.98 -49.88
N GLU A 561 8.64 12.59 -48.98
CA GLU A 561 7.21 12.86 -49.17
C GLU A 561 7.02 14.23 -49.83
N GLN A 562 6.06 14.34 -50.74
CA GLN A 562 5.77 15.59 -51.43
C GLN A 562 5.03 16.55 -50.52
N VAL A 563 5.58 17.73 -50.31
CA VAL A 563 4.98 18.82 -49.56
C VAL A 563 4.43 19.86 -50.54
N ASN A 564 3.15 20.18 -50.39
CA ASN A 564 2.46 21.22 -51.14
C ASN A 564 1.75 22.18 -50.18
N GLU A 565 1.15 23.23 -50.73
CA GLU A 565 0.54 24.34 -49.95
C GLU A 565 -0.59 23.89 -49.01
N SER A 566 -1.26 22.77 -49.33
CA SER A 566 -2.35 22.19 -48.54
C SER A 566 -1.91 21.05 -47.61
N THR A 567 -0.64 20.63 -47.67
CA THR A 567 -0.06 19.66 -46.72
C THR A 567 -0.09 20.25 -45.32
N VAL A 568 -0.53 19.47 -44.32
CA VAL A 568 -0.51 19.88 -42.90
C VAL A 568 0.90 19.73 -42.33
N VAL A 569 1.37 20.74 -41.61
CA VAL A 569 2.68 20.76 -40.96
C VAL A 569 2.66 19.86 -39.73
N ALA A 570 3.21 18.65 -39.84
CA ALA A 570 3.33 17.69 -38.74
C ALA A 570 4.64 17.79 -37.94
N LEU A 571 5.47 18.79 -38.23
CA LEU A 571 6.85 18.90 -37.76
C LEU A 571 7.02 18.87 -36.23
N THR A 572 8.18 18.38 -35.79
CA THR A 572 8.66 18.41 -34.39
C THR A 572 9.98 19.18 -34.25
N GLU A 573 10.67 19.45 -35.35
CA GLU A 573 11.91 20.23 -35.44
C GLU A 573 12.01 20.92 -36.82
N ASN A 574 13.03 21.77 -37.01
CA ASN A 574 13.27 22.48 -38.28
C ASN A 574 13.58 21.49 -39.42
N GLN A 575 13.04 21.74 -40.61
CA GLN A 575 13.18 20.85 -41.77
C GLN A 575 13.83 21.57 -42.97
N THR A 576 14.52 20.82 -43.83
CA THR A 576 14.85 21.29 -45.18
C THR A 576 13.96 20.57 -46.19
N LEU A 577 13.30 21.33 -47.06
CA LEU A 577 12.59 20.82 -48.22
C LEU A 577 13.46 21.01 -49.46
N TYR A 578 13.49 19.99 -50.30
CA TYR A 578 14.34 19.92 -51.48
C TYR A 578 13.49 19.99 -52.74
N ALA A 579 13.95 20.77 -53.72
CA ALA A 579 13.28 20.88 -55.00
C ALA A 579 13.54 19.63 -55.85
N HIS A 580 12.50 19.01 -56.38
CA HIS A 580 12.64 17.93 -57.36
C HIS A 580 12.40 18.45 -58.78
N TRP A 581 13.09 17.82 -59.73
CA TRP A 581 13.27 18.33 -61.08
C TRP A 581 13.07 17.23 -62.11
N THR A 582 12.08 17.38 -62.99
CA THR A 582 11.91 16.52 -64.16
C THR A 582 12.63 17.15 -65.34
N GLN A 583 13.63 16.49 -65.92
CA GLN A 583 14.36 17.02 -67.06
C GLN A 583 13.45 17.15 -68.29
N ASN A 584 13.56 18.25 -69.03
CA ASN A 584 12.76 18.44 -70.24
C ASN A 584 13.31 17.57 -71.38
N PRO A 585 12.47 16.93 -72.23
CA PRO A 585 12.91 15.76 -72.99
C PRO A 585 13.77 16.09 -74.21
N VAL A 586 14.87 15.34 -74.35
CA VAL A 586 15.46 14.95 -75.64
C VAL A 586 15.48 13.42 -75.66
N VAL A 587 15.25 12.81 -76.83
CA VAL A 587 14.98 11.37 -76.96
C VAL A 587 16.20 10.49 -76.64
N GLU A 588 16.00 9.50 -75.77
CA GLU A 588 16.92 8.38 -75.47
C GLU A 588 16.23 7.01 -75.71
N PRO A 589 16.97 5.90 -75.84
CA PRO A 589 16.45 4.62 -76.36
C PRO A 589 15.68 3.76 -75.33
N GLU A 590 14.86 2.82 -75.84
CA GLU A 590 14.16 1.83 -74.99
C GLU A 590 15.13 0.88 -74.28
N LYS A 591 14.85 0.61 -72.99
CA LYS A 591 15.57 -0.37 -72.18
C LYS A 591 15.22 -1.81 -72.58
N THR A 592 16.23 -2.66 -72.61
CA THR A 592 16.11 -4.08 -72.96
C THR A 592 15.36 -4.90 -71.90
N SER A 593 14.83 -6.05 -72.30
CA SER A 593 14.09 -6.97 -71.41
C SER A 593 14.92 -7.47 -70.21
N ALA A 594 16.24 -7.46 -70.32
CA ALA A 594 17.15 -7.72 -69.18
C ALA A 594 17.15 -6.54 -68.18
N GLU A 595 17.32 -5.31 -68.64
CA GLU A 595 17.34 -4.11 -67.79
C GLU A 595 15.98 -3.87 -67.09
N LYS A 596 14.87 -4.22 -67.75
CA LYS A 596 13.52 -4.23 -67.14
C LYS A 596 13.45 -5.23 -65.98
N VAL A 597 13.93 -6.47 -66.18
CA VAL A 597 13.95 -7.51 -65.13
C VAL A 597 14.84 -7.09 -63.96
N THR A 598 16.02 -6.51 -64.21
CA THR A 598 16.89 -5.98 -63.15
C THR A 598 16.21 -4.86 -62.37
N ALA A 599 15.59 -3.89 -63.04
CA ALA A 599 14.90 -2.77 -62.38
C ALA A 599 13.72 -3.24 -61.51
N VAL A 600 12.92 -4.21 -61.98
CA VAL A 600 11.87 -4.85 -61.16
C VAL A 600 12.47 -5.63 -59.99
N LYS A 601 13.56 -6.38 -60.22
CA LYS A 601 14.24 -7.15 -59.17
C LYS A 601 14.75 -6.27 -58.04
N ASP A 602 15.38 -5.15 -58.36
CA ASP A 602 15.90 -4.21 -57.37
C ASP A 602 14.77 -3.51 -56.60
N ALA A 603 13.67 -3.16 -57.28
CA ALA A 603 12.46 -2.64 -56.64
C ALA A 603 11.82 -3.67 -55.67
N ILE A 604 11.67 -4.93 -56.10
CA ILE A 604 11.16 -6.01 -55.23
C ILE A 604 12.08 -6.20 -54.03
N LYS A 605 13.39 -6.24 -54.24
CA LYS A 605 14.35 -6.43 -53.16
C LYS A 605 14.30 -5.29 -52.13
N LYS A 606 14.24 -4.04 -52.59
CA LYS A 606 14.10 -2.85 -51.74
C LYS A 606 12.84 -2.88 -50.86
N GLU A 607 11.73 -3.41 -51.35
CA GLU A 607 10.49 -3.54 -50.57
C GLU A 607 10.50 -4.79 -49.65
N LEU A 608 11.13 -5.89 -50.06
CA LEU A 608 11.35 -7.07 -49.21
C LEU A 608 12.28 -6.79 -48.02
N ASP A 609 13.28 -5.94 -48.20
CA ASP A 609 14.21 -5.58 -47.12
C ASP A 609 13.48 -4.89 -45.95
N LYS A 610 12.43 -4.09 -46.25
CA LYS A 610 11.54 -3.45 -45.27
C LYS A 610 10.56 -4.39 -44.56
N LEU A 611 10.39 -5.63 -45.02
CA LEU A 611 9.40 -6.54 -44.45
C LEU A 611 9.92 -7.07 -43.11
N GLU A 612 9.27 -6.70 -42.01
CA GLU A 612 9.66 -7.14 -40.66
C GLU A 612 9.46 -8.64 -40.43
N ALA A 613 10.44 -9.28 -39.79
CA ALA A 613 10.46 -10.73 -39.61
C ALA A 613 9.42 -11.16 -38.56
N SER A 614 8.34 -11.83 -38.99
CA SER A 614 7.20 -12.17 -38.14
C SER A 614 6.57 -13.51 -38.49
N ASN A 615 5.96 -14.16 -37.49
CA ASN A 615 5.11 -15.34 -37.67
C ASN A 615 3.85 -15.06 -38.50
N ASN A 616 3.56 -13.81 -38.86
CA ASN A 616 2.38 -13.46 -39.67
C ASN A 616 2.70 -13.30 -41.17
N ILE A 617 3.96 -13.40 -41.62
CA ILE A 617 4.29 -13.31 -43.05
C ILE A 617 3.64 -14.47 -43.82
N THR A 618 2.90 -14.14 -44.88
CA THR A 618 2.31 -15.11 -45.82
C THR A 618 2.92 -15.00 -47.22
N VAL A 619 2.60 -15.97 -48.09
CA VAL A 619 2.99 -15.89 -49.51
C VAL A 619 2.26 -14.74 -50.23
N ASP A 620 1.06 -14.36 -49.77
CA ASP A 620 0.28 -13.28 -50.37
C ASP A 620 0.90 -11.90 -50.13
N ASP A 621 1.63 -11.72 -49.03
CA ASP A 621 2.32 -10.46 -48.76
C ASP A 621 3.52 -10.29 -49.70
N LEU A 622 4.25 -11.37 -49.98
CA LEU A 622 5.30 -11.41 -51.00
C LEU A 622 4.70 -11.17 -52.41
N ASN A 623 3.53 -11.74 -52.71
CA ASN A 623 2.82 -11.51 -53.97
C ASN A 623 2.39 -10.05 -54.14
N LYS A 624 1.87 -9.40 -53.08
CA LYS A 624 1.50 -7.97 -53.07
C LYS A 624 2.72 -7.09 -53.29
N ILE A 625 3.83 -7.35 -52.58
CA ILE A 625 5.10 -6.61 -52.74
C ILE A 625 5.61 -6.70 -54.18
N ALA A 626 5.65 -7.91 -54.74
CA ALA A 626 6.10 -8.11 -56.12
C ALA A 626 5.19 -7.43 -57.17
N SER A 627 3.87 -7.47 -56.97
CA SER A 627 2.90 -6.79 -57.83
C SER A 627 3.02 -5.26 -57.74
N ALA A 628 3.23 -4.72 -56.54
CA ALA A 628 3.41 -3.29 -56.32
C ALA A 628 4.70 -2.77 -56.97
N ALA A 629 5.81 -3.51 -56.87
CA ALA A 629 7.08 -3.16 -57.49
C ALA A 629 7.05 -3.17 -59.03
N ILE A 630 6.31 -4.10 -59.65
CA ILE A 630 6.06 -4.08 -61.10
C ILE A 630 5.21 -2.85 -61.49
N THR A 631 4.20 -2.52 -60.68
CA THR A 631 3.36 -1.35 -60.91
C THR A 631 4.14 -0.04 -60.79
N SER A 632 5.00 0.10 -59.78
CA SER A 632 5.78 1.31 -59.52
C SER A 632 6.94 1.53 -60.50
N THR A 633 7.45 0.47 -61.12
CA THR A 633 8.47 0.55 -62.18
C THR A 633 7.88 0.74 -63.58
N GLY A 634 6.57 0.51 -63.76
CA GLY A 634 5.86 0.71 -65.02
C GLY A 634 6.05 -0.39 -66.07
N TYR A 635 6.87 -1.42 -65.80
CA TYR A 635 7.15 -2.51 -66.74
C TYR A 635 6.09 -3.62 -66.65
N SER A 636 4.89 -3.34 -67.16
CA SER A 636 3.73 -4.26 -67.13
C SER A 636 3.89 -5.54 -67.97
N ASP A 637 4.97 -5.64 -68.76
CA ASP A 637 5.42 -6.82 -69.49
C ASP A 637 6.31 -7.76 -68.65
N VAL A 638 6.74 -7.33 -67.45
CA VAL A 638 7.47 -8.18 -66.49
C VAL A 638 6.48 -8.96 -65.63
N THR A 639 6.72 -10.25 -65.49
CA THR A 639 5.91 -11.19 -64.69
C THR A 639 6.72 -11.76 -63.54
N PHE A 640 6.06 -12.24 -62.49
CA PHE A 640 6.71 -12.90 -61.35
C PHE A 640 5.96 -14.15 -60.89
N ASN A 641 6.64 -15.00 -60.11
CA ASN A 641 6.06 -16.14 -59.41
C ASN A 641 6.80 -16.38 -58.09
N VAL A 642 6.08 -16.43 -56.97
CA VAL A 642 6.63 -16.80 -55.65
C VAL A 642 6.51 -18.30 -55.46
N ASN A 643 7.64 -19.00 -55.34
CA ASN A 643 7.70 -20.45 -55.17
C ASN A 643 8.65 -20.86 -54.04
N GLY A 644 8.50 -22.10 -53.56
CA GLY A 644 9.31 -22.62 -52.45
C GLY A 644 9.11 -21.88 -51.11
N PHE A 645 7.93 -21.30 -50.88
CA PHE A 645 7.60 -20.68 -49.58
C PHE A 645 7.61 -21.75 -48.48
N THR A 646 8.48 -21.58 -47.50
CA THR A 646 8.61 -22.43 -46.31
C THR A 646 8.74 -21.53 -45.09
N LYS A 647 8.01 -21.87 -44.04
CA LYS A 647 7.93 -21.07 -42.82
C LYS A 647 7.93 -21.99 -41.61
N THR A 648 8.78 -21.66 -40.64
CA THR A 648 8.85 -22.25 -39.32
C THR A 648 8.64 -21.12 -38.33
N ASP A 649 7.63 -21.25 -37.48
CA ASP A 649 7.24 -20.16 -36.60
C ASP A 649 8.19 -20.08 -35.40
N ALA A 650 8.50 -18.86 -34.98
CA ALA A 650 9.19 -18.63 -33.73
C ALA A 650 8.27 -19.01 -32.57
N THR A 651 8.84 -19.68 -31.57
CA THR A 651 8.18 -20.04 -30.32
C THR A 651 8.99 -19.48 -29.15
N SER A 652 8.48 -19.65 -27.94
CA SER A 652 9.21 -19.49 -26.67
C SER A 652 10.46 -20.38 -26.56
N ALA A 653 10.54 -21.47 -27.33
CA ALA A 653 11.59 -22.49 -27.25
C ALA A 653 12.60 -22.44 -28.42
N SER A 654 12.23 -21.83 -29.56
CA SER A 654 13.07 -21.79 -30.76
C SER A 654 12.80 -20.57 -31.63
N ALA A 655 13.86 -19.97 -32.18
CA ALA A 655 13.74 -18.97 -33.25
C ALA A 655 13.07 -19.56 -34.51
N GLY A 656 12.30 -18.73 -35.20
CA GLY A 656 11.61 -19.08 -36.44
C GLY A 656 12.41 -18.69 -37.69
N LYS A 657 11.89 -19.06 -38.85
CA LYS A 657 12.48 -18.73 -40.15
C LYS A 657 11.45 -18.76 -41.26
N VAL A 658 11.46 -17.75 -42.12
CA VAL A 658 10.69 -17.74 -43.37
C VAL A 658 11.64 -17.68 -44.55
N LYS A 659 11.35 -18.46 -45.59
CA LYS A 659 12.12 -18.53 -46.83
C LYS A 659 11.19 -18.67 -48.03
N ALA A 660 11.47 -17.96 -49.11
CA ALA A 660 10.80 -18.11 -50.40
C ALA A 660 11.76 -17.77 -51.53
N ASN A 661 11.42 -18.15 -52.76
CA ASN A 661 12.10 -17.69 -53.97
C ASN A 661 11.08 -16.98 -54.87
N ILE A 662 11.41 -15.76 -55.31
CA ILE A 662 10.59 -14.98 -56.24
C ILE A 662 11.31 -15.01 -57.59
N ALA A 663 10.76 -15.75 -58.55
CA ALA A 663 11.24 -15.75 -59.93
C ALA A 663 10.59 -14.59 -60.69
N ILE A 664 11.37 -13.84 -61.45
CA ILE A 664 10.97 -12.65 -62.23
C ILE A 664 11.34 -12.91 -63.68
N LYS A 665 10.45 -12.62 -64.63
CA LYS A 665 10.65 -12.94 -66.05
C LYS A 665 10.02 -11.91 -66.98
N CYS A 666 10.77 -11.51 -68.01
CA CYS A 666 10.28 -10.78 -69.18
C CYS A 666 10.86 -11.42 -70.44
N GLU A 667 10.00 -11.87 -71.36
CA GLU A 667 10.37 -12.59 -72.58
C GLU A 667 11.36 -13.76 -72.35
N SER A 668 12.62 -13.60 -72.77
CA SER A 668 13.71 -14.57 -72.65
C SER A 668 14.61 -14.34 -71.44
N SER A 669 14.50 -13.18 -70.76
CA SER A 669 15.26 -12.83 -69.56
C SER A 669 14.52 -13.27 -68.30
N SER A 670 15.22 -13.94 -67.39
CA SER A 670 14.67 -14.33 -66.09
C SER A 670 15.72 -14.29 -64.99
N GLU A 671 15.35 -13.79 -63.82
CA GLU A 671 16.15 -13.79 -62.61
C GLU A 671 15.33 -14.27 -61.41
N SER A 672 15.96 -14.50 -60.26
CA SER A 672 15.23 -14.73 -59.02
C SER A 672 15.83 -14.04 -57.80
N ILE A 673 15.00 -13.86 -56.78
CA ILE A 673 15.35 -13.35 -55.46
C ILE A 673 15.05 -14.45 -54.45
N VAL A 674 16.06 -14.89 -53.70
CA VAL A 674 15.83 -15.70 -52.50
C VAL A 674 15.54 -14.75 -51.35
N PHE A 675 14.30 -14.76 -50.87
CA PHE A 675 13.90 -14.11 -49.63
C PHE A 675 14.14 -15.07 -48.48
N GLU A 676 14.88 -14.65 -47.46
CA GLU A 676 15.12 -15.43 -46.24
C GLU A 676 15.27 -14.47 -45.06
N LYS A 677 14.40 -14.58 -44.05
CA LYS A 677 14.55 -13.87 -42.77
C LYS A 677 14.37 -14.83 -41.60
N ASN A 678 15.21 -14.67 -40.59
CA ASN A 678 15.07 -15.35 -39.31
C ASN A 678 14.11 -14.55 -38.42
N ILE A 679 13.20 -15.23 -37.73
CA ILE A 679 12.25 -14.63 -36.80
C ILE A 679 12.79 -14.86 -35.39
N ALA A 680 12.93 -13.80 -34.59
CA ALA A 680 13.47 -13.92 -33.24
C ALA A 680 12.61 -14.86 -32.37
N GLN A 681 13.26 -15.60 -31.47
CA GLN A 681 12.59 -16.43 -30.46
C GLN A 681 11.64 -15.55 -29.63
N LEU A 682 10.42 -16.03 -29.38
CA LEU A 682 9.44 -15.27 -28.61
C LEU A 682 9.81 -15.31 -27.11
N PRO A 683 9.42 -14.29 -26.31
CA PRO A 683 9.51 -14.38 -24.87
C PRO A 683 8.63 -15.53 -24.35
N LYS A 684 9.05 -16.17 -23.24
CA LYS A 684 8.23 -17.18 -22.55
C LYS A 684 6.92 -16.56 -22.08
N THR A 685 5.83 -17.29 -22.26
CA THR A 685 4.50 -16.95 -21.73
C THR A 685 4.47 -17.06 -20.21
N ASP A 686 3.54 -16.37 -19.57
CA ASP A 686 3.24 -16.46 -18.13
C ASP A 686 3.17 -17.91 -17.62
N ALA A 687 2.51 -18.79 -18.38
CA ALA A 687 2.35 -20.20 -18.03
C ALA A 687 3.67 -20.99 -18.09
N GLU A 688 4.57 -20.65 -19.02
CA GLU A 688 5.90 -21.27 -19.13
C GLU A 688 6.85 -20.78 -18.05
N LYS A 689 6.84 -19.48 -17.74
CA LYS A 689 7.59 -18.90 -16.61
C LYS A 689 7.14 -19.52 -15.28
N LEU A 690 5.84 -19.67 -15.09
CA LEU A 690 5.25 -20.34 -13.93
C LEU A 690 5.63 -21.83 -13.86
N ALA A 691 5.71 -22.53 -14.99
CA ALA A 691 6.12 -23.93 -15.03
C ALA A 691 7.60 -24.12 -14.63
N ASP A 692 8.49 -23.24 -15.09
CA ASP A 692 9.91 -23.24 -14.67
C ASP A 692 10.04 -22.96 -13.17
N ALA A 693 9.34 -21.92 -12.66
CA ALA A 693 9.33 -21.60 -11.24
C ALA A 693 8.81 -22.79 -10.40
N LYS A 694 7.72 -23.43 -10.84
CA LYS A 694 7.14 -24.60 -10.17
C LYS A 694 8.14 -25.77 -10.07
N ALA A 695 8.99 -25.98 -11.07
CA ALA A 695 10.04 -26.99 -11.02
C ALA A 695 11.17 -26.64 -10.02
N VAL A 696 11.57 -25.37 -9.96
CA VAL A 696 12.58 -24.87 -9.00
C VAL A 696 12.05 -24.97 -7.57
N VAL A 697 10.83 -24.48 -7.30
CA VAL A 697 10.18 -24.55 -5.98
C VAL A 697 10.02 -26.00 -5.53
N ALA A 698 9.53 -26.90 -6.40
CA ALA A 698 9.39 -28.33 -6.08
C ALA A 698 10.73 -28.97 -5.66
N THR A 699 11.83 -28.58 -6.32
CA THR A 699 13.18 -29.07 -5.99
C THR A 699 13.67 -28.51 -4.66
N ALA A 700 13.47 -27.21 -4.40
CA ALA A 700 13.87 -26.55 -3.17
C ALA A 700 13.19 -27.17 -1.94
N ILE A 701 11.86 -27.35 -2.00
CA ILE A 701 11.11 -27.90 -0.86
C ILE A 701 11.32 -29.40 -0.65
N ALA A 702 11.74 -30.12 -1.68
CA ALA A 702 12.13 -31.53 -1.54
C ALA A 702 13.32 -31.69 -0.58
N GLY A 703 14.25 -30.73 -0.56
CA GLY A 703 15.42 -30.72 0.33
C GLY A 703 15.17 -30.30 1.79
N ILE A 704 13.98 -29.83 2.13
CA ILE A 704 13.65 -29.38 3.50
C ILE A 704 13.35 -30.59 4.40
N GLU A 705 13.92 -30.63 5.60
CA GLU A 705 13.60 -31.63 6.64
C GLU A 705 12.47 -31.12 7.57
N GLY A 706 11.64 -32.02 8.08
CA GLY A 706 10.57 -31.67 9.01
C GLY A 706 11.08 -31.51 10.44
N SER A 707 10.79 -30.35 11.06
CA SER A 707 11.10 -30.05 12.47
C SER A 707 9.89 -29.40 13.16
N ASN A 708 9.82 -29.46 14.49
CA ASN A 708 8.85 -28.67 15.26
C ASN A 708 9.15 -27.16 15.20
N ASP A 709 10.41 -26.78 14.93
CA ASP A 709 10.86 -25.38 14.91
C ASP A 709 10.81 -24.76 13.49
N ILE A 710 10.20 -25.46 12.52
CA ILE A 710 10.14 -24.98 11.13
C ILE A 710 9.13 -23.83 11.00
N SER A 711 9.55 -22.73 10.38
CA SER A 711 8.73 -21.52 10.23
C SER A 711 8.41 -21.19 8.77
N LYS A 712 7.28 -20.49 8.55
CA LYS A 712 6.86 -20.00 7.22
C LYS A 712 7.96 -19.17 6.56
N GLN A 713 8.61 -18.31 7.34
CA GLN A 713 9.74 -17.47 6.92
C GLN A 713 10.95 -18.31 6.50
N SER A 714 11.26 -19.41 7.20
CA SER A 714 12.38 -20.29 6.83
C SER A 714 12.16 -21.01 5.50
N ILE A 715 10.93 -21.47 5.23
CA ILE A 715 10.56 -22.13 3.98
C ILE A 715 10.52 -21.12 2.83
N GLN A 716 9.93 -19.93 3.06
CA GLN A 716 9.88 -18.85 2.08
C GLN A 716 11.30 -18.43 1.65
N LYS A 717 12.21 -18.21 2.61
CA LYS A 717 13.60 -17.84 2.30
C LYS A 717 14.31 -18.89 1.43
N ILE A 718 14.12 -20.18 1.71
CA ILE A 718 14.72 -21.27 0.91
C ILE A 718 14.18 -21.26 -0.53
N ILE A 719 12.90 -20.93 -0.71
CA ILE A 719 12.25 -20.80 -2.02
C ILE A 719 12.78 -19.56 -2.76
N ASP A 720 12.85 -18.41 -2.10
CA ASP A 720 13.32 -17.15 -2.69
C ASP A 720 14.80 -17.26 -3.12
N ASP A 721 15.65 -17.84 -2.28
CA ASP A 721 17.05 -18.13 -2.62
C ASP A 721 17.16 -19.08 -3.82
N ALA A 722 16.28 -20.08 -3.93
CA ALA A 722 16.27 -21.01 -5.06
C ALA A 722 15.81 -20.34 -6.38
N LEU A 723 14.76 -19.53 -6.34
CA LEU A 723 14.26 -18.78 -7.50
C LEU A 723 15.28 -17.74 -7.98
N LYS A 724 15.90 -17.02 -7.04
CA LYS A 724 16.99 -16.08 -7.32
C LYS A 724 18.19 -16.75 -7.98
N ASN A 725 18.62 -17.90 -7.47
CA ASN A 725 19.71 -18.69 -8.08
C ASN A 725 19.35 -19.25 -9.47
N ALA A 726 18.06 -19.42 -9.77
CA ALA A 726 17.56 -19.81 -11.08
C ALA A 726 17.32 -18.62 -12.04
N ASN A 727 17.60 -17.38 -11.61
CA ASN A 727 17.28 -16.12 -12.32
C ASN A 727 15.78 -15.99 -12.67
N ILE A 728 14.89 -16.41 -11.77
CA ILE A 728 13.44 -16.27 -11.92
C ILE A 728 12.98 -15.08 -11.06
N THR A 729 12.73 -13.94 -11.71
CA THR A 729 12.28 -12.68 -11.08
C THR A 729 10.80 -12.38 -11.25
N ASP A 730 10.18 -12.94 -12.31
CA ASP A 730 8.86 -12.52 -12.79
C ASP A 730 7.70 -13.31 -12.16
N VAL A 731 7.99 -14.16 -11.18
CA VAL A 731 7.02 -15.07 -10.55
C VAL A 731 6.99 -14.79 -9.05
N SER A 732 5.85 -14.30 -8.55
CA SER A 732 5.63 -14.18 -7.11
C SER A 732 5.31 -15.55 -6.53
N VAL A 733 5.91 -15.88 -5.39
CA VAL A 733 5.71 -17.15 -4.69
C VAL A 733 5.50 -16.88 -3.20
N THR A 734 4.48 -17.50 -2.62
CA THR A 734 4.08 -17.28 -1.24
C THR A 734 3.78 -18.61 -0.55
N VAL A 735 4.46 -18.87 0.56
CA VAL A 735 4.15 -19.98 1.46
C VAL A 735 2.90 -19.63 2.27
N GLY A 736 1.83 -20.41 2.10
CA GLY A 736 0.64 -20.35 2.94
C GLY A 736 0.93 -20.77 4.38
N ASP A 737 -0.06 -20.71 5.25
CA ASP A 737 0.17 -20.95 6.68
C ASP A 737 0.53 -22.40 6.97
N LEU A 738 1.37 -22.60 7.99
CA LEU A 738 1.88 -23.92 8.35
C LEU A 738 0.87 -24.62 9.26
N ASN A 739 0.24 -25.68 8.75
CA ASN A 739 -0.44 -26.65 9.60
C ASN A 739 0.63 -27.57 10.22
N LEU A 740 1.08 -27.21 11.42
CA LEU A 740 2.08 -27.94 12.20
C LEU A 740 1.40 -28.79 13.29
N LYS A 741 1.40 -30.11 13.10
CA LYS A 741 1.26 -31.06 14.21
C LYS A 741 2.64 -31.34 14.78
N SER A 742 2.97 -30.73 15.92
CA SER A 742 4.26 -30.96 16.59
C SER A 742 4.45 -32.43 16.99
N ALA A 743 5.64 -32.98 16.75
CA ALA A 743 6.06 -34.26 17.29
C ALA A 743 6.21 -34.19 18.81
N THR A 744 5.88 -35.28 19.49
CA THR A 744 5.99 -35.41 20.95
C THR A 744 6.77 -36.67 21.32
N SER A 745 6.99 -36.90 22.61
CA SER A 745 7.50 -38.17 23.17
C SER A 745 6.56 -39.37 22.94
N LYS A 746 5.34 -39.14 22.45
CA LYS A 746 4.28 -40.16 22.28
C LYS A 746 3.90 -40.36 20.81
N GLU A 747 3.84 -39.30 20.01
CA GLU A 747 3.45 -39.34 18.60
C GLU A 747 4.46 -38.64 17.69
N ALA A 748 4.53 -39.08 16.43
CA ALA A 748 5.22 -38.35 15.37
C ALA A 748 4.40 -37.12 14.94
N GLY A 749 5.10 -36.11 14.42
CA GLY A 749 4.49 -34.88 13.94
C GLY A 749 4.45 -34.80 12.41
N SER A 750 3.87 -33.70 11.91
CA SER A 750 3.86 -33.35 10.50
C SER A 750 3.72 -31.85 10.32
N VAL A 751 4.37 -31.28 9.30
CA VAL A 751 4.11 -29.92 8.82
C VAL A 751 3.53 -29.98 7.41
N LYS A 752 2.49 -29.18 7.16
CA LYS A 752 1.87 -29.01 5.83
C LYS A 752 1.68 -27.54 5.51
N ALA A 753 1.79 -27.17 4.23
CA ALA A 753 1.46 -25.84 3.73
C ALA A 753 1.10 -25.88 2.23
N VAL A 754 0.34 -24.90 1.75
CA VAL A 754 0.14 -24.68 0.31
C VAL A 754 1.05 -23.54 -0.13
N ILE A 755 1.92 -23.79 -1.12
CA ILE A 755 2.77 -22.78 -1.71
C ILE A 755 2.09 -22.30 -2.98
N SER A 756 1.65 -21.04 -2.98
CA SER A 756 0.98 -20.38 -4.10
C SER A 756 1.98 -19.62 -4.95
N MET A 757 1.79 -19.63 -6.26
CA MET A 757 2.67 -18.98 -7.24
C MET A 757 1.82 -18.26 -8.30
N SER A 758 2.26 -17.09 -8.75
CA SER A 758 1.64 -16.39 -9.88
C SER A 758 2.64 -15.64 -10.75
N CYS A 759 2.37 -15.60 -12.05
CA CYS A 759 3.11 -14.84 -13.04
C CYS A 759 2.09 -14.22 -13.99
N GLY A 760 1.91 -12.89 -13.95
CA GLY A 760 0.87 -12.21 -14.72
C GLY A 760 -0.51 -12.83 -14.54
N THR A 761 -1.03 -13.44 -15.61
CA THR A 761 -2.34 -14.11 -15.65
C THR A 761 -2.31 -15.57 -15.21
N ALA A 762 -1.13 -16.21 -15.15
CA ALA A 762 -0.99 -17.61 -14.77
C ALA A 762 -0.87 -17.77 -13.25
N THR A 763 -1.61 -18.71 -12.68
CA THR A 763 -1.54 -19.07 -11.24
C THR A 763 -1.35 -20.58 -11.06
N GLY A 764 -0.78 -20.98 -9.93
CA GLY A 764 -0.63 -22.38 -9.59
C GLY A 764 -0.11 -22.59 -8.17
N SER A 765 -0.19 -23.83 -7.68
CA SER A 765 0.27 -24.16 -6.33
C SER A 765 1.07 -25.46 -6.27
N ILE A 766 1.78 -25.67 -5.16
CA ILE A 766 2.43 -26.93 -4.75
C ILE A 766 2.10 -27.15 -3.28
N ASN A 767 1.76 -28.39 -2.90
CA ASN A 767 1.62 -28.76 -1.50
C ASN A 767 2.99 -29.12 -0.92
N PHE A 768 3.35 -28.47 0.18
CA PHE A 768 4.47 -28.84 1.04
C PHE A 768 3.95 -29.78 2.14
N GLU A 769 4.58 -30.95 2.30
CA GLU A 769 4.29 -31.86 3.41
C GLU A 769 5.57 -32.57 3.85
N LYS A 770 5.86 -32.55 5.16
CA LYS A 770 7.00 -33.25 5.77
C LYS A 770 6.59 -33.89 7.09
N ALA A 771 6.99 -35.13 7.30
CA ALA A 771 6.86 -35.81 8.59
C ALA A 771 7.96 -35.35 9.56
N ILE A 772 7.63 -35.31 10.85
CA ILE A 772 8.55 -34.95 11.94
C ILE A 772 8.70 -36.16 12.86
N ALA A 773 9.94 -36.60 13.09
CA ALA A 773 10.20 -37.78 13.91
C ALA A 773 9.75 -37.58 15.37
N LYS A 774 9.22 -38.65 15.97
CA LYS A 774 8.82 -38.71 17.38
C LYS A 774 10.00 -38.32 18.29
N LEU A 775 9.75 -37.43 19.26
CA LEU A 775 10.78 -36.94 20.18
C LEU A 775 11.19 -38.01 21.21
N PRO A 776 12.37 -37.88 21.85
CA PRO A 776 12.71 -38.65 23.04
C PRO A 776 11.73 -38.39 24.19
N LYS A 777 11.57 -39.35 25.11
CA LYS A 777 10.81 -39.12 26.36
C LYS A 777 11.49 -38.04 27.21
N THR A 778 10.69 -37.20 27.84
CA THR A 778 11.17 -36.21 28.81
C THR A 778 11.58 -36.88 30.13
N ASP A 779 12.40 -36.22 30.95
CA ASP A 779 12.81 -36.75 32.26
C ASP A 779 11.62 -37.00 33.20
N SER A 780 10.61 -36.11 33.19
CA SER A 780 9.40 -36.26 34.01
C SER A 780 8.57 -37.47 33.59
N GLU A 781 8.47 -37.77 32.28
CA GLU A 781 7.78 -38.96 31.80
C GLU A 781 8.51 -40.25 32.18
N LYS A 782 9.85 -40.26 32.15
CA LYS A 782 10.65 -41.41 32.62
C LYS A 782 10.45 -41.67 34.11
N VAL A 783 10.37 -40.59 34.92
CA VAL A 783 10.07 -40.68 36.35
C VAL A 783 8.65 -41.20 36.59
N ALA A 784 7.65 -40.73 35.82
CA ALA A 784 6.28 -41.19 35.93
C ALA A 784 6.10 -42.68 35.55
N ASP A 785 6.71 -43.12 34.45
CA ASP A 785 6.72 -44.54 34.04
C ASP A 785 7.37 -45.41 35.12
N ALA A 786 8.51 -44.97 35.67
CA ALA A 786 9.19 -45.67 36.76
C ALA A 786 8.34 -45.72 38.03
N LYS A 787 7.62 -44.63 38.35
CA LYS A 787 6.74 -44.55 39.53
C LYS A 787 5.60 -45.56 39.49
N ILE A 788 4.92 -45.70 38.36
CA ILE A 788 3.85 -46.71 38.18
C ILE A 788 4.40 -48.13 38.46
N VAL A 789 5.60 -48.44 37.96
CA VAL A 789 6.26 -49.73 38.17
C VAL A 789 6.66 -49.93 39.64
N VAL A 790 7.18 -48.89 40.30
CA VAL A 790 7.54 -48.92 41.72
C VAL A 790 6.30 -49.09 42.61
N GLU A 791 5.21 -48.36 42.36
CA GLU A 791 3.94 -48.48 43.12
C GLU A 791 3.33 -49.88 43.01
N ALA A 792 3.35 -50.46 41.80
CA ALA A 792 2.91 -51.83 41.57
C ALA A 792 3.81 -52.85 42.31
N ALA A 793 5.14 -52.67 42.27
CA ALA A 793 6.07 -53.51 43.01
C ALA A 793 5.86 -53.42 44.53
N MET A 794 5.68 -52.22 45.08
CA MET A 794 5.43 -51.99 46.50
C MET A 794 4.11 -52.55 47.00
N SER A 795 3.10 -52.55 46.13
CA SER A 795 1.83 -53.23 46.40
C SER A 795 2.01 -54.74 46.58
N ALA A 796 2.98 -55.36 45.89
CA ALA A 796 3.28 -56.80 45.96
C ALA A 796 4.26 -57.23 47.08
N VAL A 797 4.99 -56.31 47.71
CA VAL A 797 5.94 -56.65 48.81
C VAL A 797 5.19 -56.88 50.12
N ASP A 798 5.27 -58.08 50.70
CA ASP A 798 4.66 -58.38 51.99
C ASP A 798 5.45 -57.79 53.18
N ALA A 799 4.73 -57.26 54.17
CA ALA A 799 5.33 -56.70 55.37
C ALA A 799 5.43 -57.77 56.48
N THR A 800 6.65 -58.20 56.78
CA THR A 800 6.96 -59.17 57.83
C THR A 800 7.90 -58.57 58.89
N ASN A 801 8.02 -59.23 60.04
CA ASN A 801 9.02 -58.88 61.05
C ASN A 801 10.46 -59.01 60.53
N GLU A 802 10.69 -59.78 59.47
CA GLU A 802 12.02 -60.05 58.92
C GLU A 802 12.41 -59.10 57.77
N LEU A 803 11.44 -58.41 57.14
CA LEU A 803 11.66 -57.50 56.00
C LEU A 803 12.80 -56.50 56.24
N MET A 804 13.75 -56.44 55.31
CA MET A 804 14.88 -55.51 55.30
C MET A 804 14.78 -54.51 54.14
N GLN A 805 15.45 -53.37 54.27
CA GLN A 805 15.51 -52.33 53.22
C GLN A 805 16.07 -52.87 51.88
N ALA A 806 17.00 -53.83 51.94
CA ALA A 806 17.56 -54.50 50.78
C ALA A 806 16.53 -55.33 49.98
N ASP A 807 15.53 -55.92 50.65
CA ASP A 807 14.48 -56.69 49.99
C ASP A 807 13.55 -55.77 49.18
N ILE A 808 13.26 -54.58 49.73
CA ILE A 808 12.47 -53.53 49.07
C ILE A 808 13.22 -53.00 47.85
N GLN A 809 14.51 -52.67 47.98
CA GLN A 809 15.33 -52.19 46.86
C GLN A 809 15.42 -53.26 45.76
N LYS A 810 15.66 -54.53 46.11
CA LYS A 810 15.70 -55.62 45.14
C LYS A 810 14.37 -55.79 44.39
N ALA A 811 13.23 -55.69 45.09
CA ALA A 811 11.91 -55.78 44.46
C ALA A 811 11.64 -54.63 43.48
N VAL A 812 12.13 -53.42 43.78
CA VAL A 812 12.12 -52.27 42.86
C VAL A 812 13.00 -52.53 41.64
N ASP A 813 14.26 -52.91 41.85
CA ASP A 813 15.24 -53.10 40.77
C ASP A 813 14.79 -54.21 39.79
N ASP A 814 14.32 -55.35 40.30
CA ASP A 814 13.77 -56.44 39.49
C ASP A 814 12.55 -55.99 38.67
N ALA A 815 11.68 -55.15 39.23
CA ALA A 815 10.50 -54.64 38.55
C ALA A 815 10.85 -53.65 37.43
N LEU A 816 11.78 -52.72 37.67
CA LEU A 816 12.25 -51.75 36.68
C LEU A 816 12.97 -52.44 35.51
N VAL A 817 13.83 -53.43 35.80
CA VAL A 817 14.49 -54.26 34.78
C VAL A 817 13.45 -55.03 33.95
N LYS A 818 12.44 -55.63 34.60
CA LYS A 818 11.35 -56.34 33.91
C LYS A 818 10.49 -55.42 33.04
N ALA A 819 10.33 -54.15 33.43
CA ALA A 819 9.64 -53.12 32.64
C ALA A 819 10.51 -52.49 31.55
N GLY A 820 11.80 -52.81 31.47
CA GLY A 820 12.75 -52.23 30.50
C GLY A 820 13.13 -50.77 30.82
N ILE A 821 12.95 -50.31 32.05
CA ILE A 821 13.24 -48.94 32.47
C ILE A 821 14.70 -48.87 32.96
N THR A 822 15.58 -48.30 32.13
CA THR A 822 17.03 -48.22 32.40
C THR A 822 17.55 -46.82 32.71
N GLU A 823 16.75 -45.77 32.45
CA GLU A 823 17.19 -44.37 32.57
C GLU A 823 16.83 -43.72 33.90
N ALA A 824 15.81 -44.22 34.60
CA ALA A 824 15.40 -43.74 35.91
C ALA A 824 16.24 -44.37 37.03
N LYS A 825 16.71 -43.54 37.97
CA LYS A 825 17.42 -43.96 39.19
C LYS A 825 16.44 -44.01 40.35
N VAL A 826 16.36 -45.15 41.04
CA VAL A 826 15.46 -45.34 42.18
C VAL A 826 16.22 -45.82 43.42
N SER A 827 15.94 -45.22 44.57
CA SER A 827 16.60 -45.53 45.84
C SER A 827 15.61 -45.59 47.00
N VAL A 828 15.62 -46.68 47.76
CA VAL A 828 14.83 -46.84 48.98
C VAL A 828 15.52 -46.16 50.16
N GLY A 829 14.84 -45.23 50.82
CA GLY A 829 15.28 -44.56 52.06
C GLY A 829 15.21 -45.46 53.30
N GLU A 830 15.44 -44.87 54.47
CA GLU A 830 15.49 -45.61 55.74
C GLU A 830 14.16 -46.33 56.06
N LEU A 831 14.24 -47.63 56.33
CA LEU A 831 13.09 -48.46 56.69
C LEU A 831 12.78 -48.35 58.18
N THR A 832 11.72 -47.62 58.52
CA THR A 832 11.18 -47.58 59.89
C THR A 832 10.28 -48.80 60.11
N LYS A 833 10.59 -49.64 61.10
CA LYS A 833 9.82 -50.87 61.38
C LYS A 833 9.56 -51.08 62.87
N THR A 834 8.28 -51.32 63.20
CA THR A 834 7.82 -51.82 64.49
C THR A 834 7.32 -53.25 64.31
N ASN A 835 7.97 -54.22 64.97
CA ASN A 835 7.62 -55.63 64.83
C ASN A 835 6.24 -55.96 65.44
N ALA A 836 5.50 -56.84 64.78
CA ALA A 836 4.30 -57.47 65.32
C ALA A 836 4.63 -58.47 66.43
N SER A 837 3.71 -58.60 67.39
CA SER A 837 3.77 -59.55 68.49
C SER A 837 2.53 -60.44 68.51
N THR A 838 2.42 -61.36 69.48
CA THR A 838 1.18 -62.10 69.75
C THR A 838 0.09 -61.27 70.44
N SER A 839 0.36 -59.99 70.75
CA SER A 839 -0.60 -59.05 71.34
C SER A 839 -1.02 -57.93 70.38
N ALA A 840 -0.13 -57.41 69.54
CA ALA A 840 -0.36 -56.28 68.64
C ALA A 840 0.22 -56.50 67.23
N ALA A 841 -0.37 -55.84 66.23
CA ALA A 841 0.17 -55.75 64.88
C ALA A 841 1.38 -54.78 64.83
N GLY A 842 2.27 -55.01 63.87
CA GLY A 842 3.41 -54.14 63.58
C GLY A 842 3.16 -53.21 62.39
N ARG A 843 4.16 -52.42 62.01
CA ARG A 843 4.11 -51.54 60.83
C ARG A 843 5.52 -51.37 60.25
N ALA A 844 5.62 -51.30 58.93
CA ALA A 844 6.85 -51.02 58.20
C ALA A 844 6.60 -49.88 57.20
N SER A 845 7.45 -48.85 57.22
CA SER A 845 7.29 -47.66 56.39
C SER A 845 8.64 -47.15 55.86
N ALA A 846 8.70 -46.77 54.59
CA ALA A 846 9.90 -46.22 53.92
C ALA A 846 9.50 -45.27 52.78
N VAL A 847 10.37 -44.31 52.44
CA VAL A 847 10.20 -43.43 51.26
C VAL A 847 11.14 -43.88 50.16
N ILE A 848 10.63 -43.99 48.93
CA ILE A 848 11.36 -44.48 47.76
C ILE A 848 11.47 -43.34 46.78
N SER A 849 12.68 -42.81 46.57
CA SER A 849 12.94 -41.67 45.69
C SER A 849 13.23 -42.13 44.27
N ILE A 850 12.63 -41.48 43.29
CA ILE A 850 12.72 -41.78 41.85
C ILE A 850 13.25 -40.52 41.15
N SER A 851 14.24 -40.65 40.26
CA SER A 851 14.81 -39.50 39.55
C SER A 851 15.29 -39.82 38.13
N SER A 852 15.15 -38.85 37.21
CA SER A 852 15.80 -38.84 35.90
C SER A 852 16.22 -37.40 35.59
N GLY A 853 17.49 -37.18 35.26
CA GLY A 853 18.04 -35.85 35.03
C GLY A 853 17.71 -34.85 36.16
N LYS A 854 16.81 -33.89 35.89
CA LYS A 854 16.31 -32.91 36.88
C LYS A 854 14.97 -33.27 37.52
N ALA A 855 14.22 -34.23 36.96
CA ALA A 855 12.93 -34.64 37.50
C ALA A 855 13.11 -35.57 38.72
N MET A 856 12.29 -35.37 39.75
CA MET A 856 12.27 -36.19 40.97
C MET A 856 10.83 -36.39 41.43
N ASP A 857 10.53 -37.59 41.92
CA ASP A 857 9.27 -37.95 42.58
C ASP A 857 9.56 -39.00 43.67
N SER A 858 8.57 -39.39 44.46
CA SER A 858 8.71 -40.46 45.45
C SER A 858 7.43 -41.29 45.61
N VAL A 859 7.62 -42.49 46.14
CA VAL A 859 6.55 -43.43 46.54
C VAL A 859 6.74 -43.74 48.03
N ILE A 860 5.63 -43.73 48.78
CA ILE A 860 5.64 -44.12 50.19
C ILE A 860 5.25 -45.60 50.28
N PHE A 861 6.19 -46.43 50.72
CA PHE A 861 5.88 -47.77 51.20
C PHE A 861 5.38 -47.65 52.64
N ASP A 862 4.17 -48.11 52.93
CA ASP A 862 3.63 -48.14 54.29
C ASP A 862 2.66 -49.32 54.43
N LYS A 863 3.01 -50.31 55.25
CA LYS A 863 2.23 -51.55 55.42
C LYS A 863 2.18 -52.02 56.86
N ILE A 864 1.05 -52.62 57.22
CA ILE A 864 0.82 -53.25 58.52
C ILE A 864 1.44 -54.65 58.50
N ILE A 865 2.24 -54.98 59.51
CA ILE A 865 2.72 -56.35 59.75
C ILE A 865 1.67 -57.08 60.58
N ALA A 866 1.11 -58.17 60.06
CA ALA A 866 0.06 -58.92 60.73
C ALA A 866 0.50 -59.44 62.12
N LYS A 867 -0.43 -59.43 63.06
CA LYS A 867 -0.25 -59.93 64.44
C LYS A 867 0.18 -61.40 64.41
N LEU A 868 1.20 -61.77 65.19
CA LEU A 868 1.69 -63.15 65.23
C LEU A 868 0.63 -64.09 65.84
N PRO A 869 0.44 -65.30 65.28
CA PRO A 869 -0.48 -66.28 65.84
C PRO A 869 -0.03 -66.71 67.24
N SER A 870 -0.98 -66.91 68.17
CA SER A 870 -0.70 -67.48 69.48
C SER A 870 -0.35 -68.97 69.35
N VAL A 871 0.78 -69.38 69.92
CA VAL A 871 1.24 -70.77 69.84
C VAL A 871 0.35 -71.67 70.71
N GLU A 872 -0.36 -72.58 70.06
CA GLU A 872 -1.07 -73.70 70.69
C GLU A 872 -0.36 -75.02 70.33
N PRO A 873 -0.30 -76.05 71.21
CA PRO A 873 0.51 -77.25 70.96
C PRO A 873 -0.01 -78.13 69.82
N SER A 874 0.91 -78.70 69.04
CA SER A 874 0.67 -79.53 67.85
C SER A 874 0.13 -80.94 68.13
N GLU A 875 -0.75 -81.44 67.25
CA GLU A 875 -0.96 -82.88 67.00
C GLU A 875 -0.57 -83.26 65.54
N PRO A 876 -0.18 -84.53 65.27
CA PRO A 876 0.51 -84.92 64.02
C PRO A 876 -0.39 -85.47 62.91
N ASP A 877 0.18 -85.53 61.69
CA ASP A 877 -0.47 -85.84 60.41
C ASP A 877 -1.23 -87.17 60.29
N LYS A 878 -2.27 -87.14 59.45
CA LYS A 878 -2.81 -88.30 58.71
C LYS A 878 -3.36 -87.88 57.33
N PRO A 879 -3.53 -88.79 56.35
CA PRO A 879 -3.00 -88.57 55.01
C PRO A 879 -4.06 -88.14 53.98
N SER A 880 -3.57 -87.65 52.85
CA SER A 880 -4.36 -87.39 51.66
C SER A 880 -4.83 -88.66 50.95
N GLU A 881 -6.08 -88.68 50.49
CA GLU A 881 -6.49 -89.34 49.25
C GLU A 881 -7.58 -88.49 48.54
N PRO A 882 -7.79 -88.67 47.22
CA PRO A 882 -8.32 -87.61 46.37
C PRO A 882 -9.79 -87.80 45.99
N ASP A 883 -10.53 -86.69 45.88
CA ASP A 883 -11.85 -86.69 45.27
C ASP A 883 -11.93 -85.90 43.95
N LYS A 884 -12.71 -86.51 43.06
CA LYS A 884 -12.91 -86.36 41.62
C LYS A 884 -13.49 -84.97 41.22
N PRO A 885 -13.27 -84.47 39.98
CA PRO A 885 -13.58 -83.08 39.64
C PRO A 885 -15.08 -82.77 39.58
N SER A 886 -15.45 -81.61 40.10
CA SER A 886 -16.72 -80.94 39.80
C SER A 886 -16.65 -80.28 38.42
N THR A 887 -17.74 -80.41 37.65
CA THR A 887 -17.93 -79.75 36.36
C THR A 887 -18.09 -78.23 36.52
N PRO A 888 -17.79 -77.41 35.49
CA PRO A 888 -17.91 -75.97 35.59
C PRO A 888 -19.39 -75.57 35.68
N ASP A 889 -19.76 -74.85 36.74
CA ASP A 889 -21.03 -74.14 36.74
C ASP A 889 -20.99 -72.98 35.73
N LYS A 890 -22.00 -72.99 34.87
CA LYS A 890 -22.22 -72.03 33.79
C LYS A 890 -22.40 -70.62 34.38
N PRO A 891 -21.68 -69.59 33.88
CA PRO A 891 -21.89 -68.22 34.34
C PRO A 891 -23.35 -67.79 34.22
N SER A 892 -23.86 -67.18 35.28
CA SER A 892 -25.13 -66.46 35.27
C SER A 892 -25.06 -65.31 34.26
N GLU A 893 -26.19 -65.11 33.58
CA GLU A 893 -26.42 -64.07 32.58
C GLU A 893 -26.10 -62.68 33.16
N PRO A 894 -25.23 -61.86 32.55
CA PRO A 894 -25.06 -60.47 32.96
C PRO A 894 -26.36 -59.70 32.70
N ASP A 895 -26.72 -58.81 33.62
CA ASP A 895 -27.79 -57.87 33.37
C ASP A 895 -27.53 -57.08 32.08
N LYS A 896 -28.64 -56.87 31.37
CA LYS A 896 -28.72 -56.11 30.12
C LYS A 896 -27.96 -54.79 30.25
N PRO A 897 -27.12 -54.38 29.28
CA PRO A 897 -26.59 -53.03 29.26
C PRO A 897 -27.77 -52.05 29.29
N ASP A 898 -27.70 -51.07 30.19
CA ASP A 898 -28.47 -49.85 29.98
C ASP A 898 -28.12 -49.31 28.59
N THR A 899 -29.16 -48.77 27.95
CA THR A 899 -29.10 -48.15 26.62
C THR A 899 -27.83 -47.31 26.51
N PRO A 900 -27.06 -47.35 25.39
CA PRO A 900 -26.08 -46.31 25.16
C PRO A 900 -26.82 -44.98 25.30
N GLY A 901 -26.45 -44.20 26.31
CA GLY A 901 -27.05 -42.90 26.55
C GLY A 901 -27.00 -42.13 25.24
N ASP A 902 -28.15 -41.55 24.86
CA ASP A 902 -28.29 -40.89 23.58
C ASP A 902 -27.06 -40.01 23.33
N LYS A 903 -26.42 -40.18 22.17
CA LYS A 903 -25.44 -39.20 21.74
C LYS A 903 -26.14 -37.85 21.84
N VAL A 904 -25.62 -36.97 22.68
CA VAL A 904 -25.99 -35.57 22.64
C VAL A 904 -25.43 -35.07 21.33
N ASP A 905 -26.24 -35.14 20.26
CA ASP A 905 -25.86 -34.65 18.94
C ASP A 905 -25.44 -33.19 19.11
N GLY A 906 -24.17 -32.91 18.79
CA GLY A 906 -23.63 -31.57 18.92
C GLY A 906 -24.45 -30.60 18.10
N THR A 907 -24.78 -29.47 18.71
CA THR A 907 -25.71 -28.53 18.09
C THR A 907 -24.94 -27.60 17.15
N ILE A 908 -25.33 -27.54 15.87
CA ILE A 908 -24.93 -26.44 14.99
C ILE A 908 -26.01 -25.37 15.08
N LYS A 909 -25.76 -24.35 15.90
CA LYS A 909 -26.55 -23.13 15.94
C LYS A 909 -26.18 -22.26 14.75
N TYR A 910 -27.20 -21.77 14.07
CA TYR A 910 -27.05 -20.78 13.02
C TYR A 910 -27.83 -19.55 13.45
N ASN A 911 -27.09 -18.46 13.65
CA ASN A 911 -27.61 -17.18 14.09
C ASN A 911 -27.47 -16.18 12.93
N PRO A 912 -28.40 -16.17 11.96
CA PRO A 912 -28.38 -15.19 10.87
C PRO A 912 -28.51 -13.78 11.43
N SER A 913 -27.41 -13.04 11.48
CA SER A 913 -27.40 -11.61 11.82
C SER A 913 -27.55 -10.81 10.54
N ILE A 914 -28.74 -10.85 9.95
CA ILE A 914 -29.06 -10.02 8.79
C ILE A 914 -29.33 -8.60 9.29
N SER A 915 -28.25 -7.84 9.48
CA SER A 915 -28.31 -6.41 9.77
C SER A 915 -28.73 -5.66 8.50
N THR A 916 -30.04 -5.66 8.20
CA THR A 916 -30.62 -4.88 7.09
C THR A 916 -30.63 -3.39 7.42
N GLY A 917 -29.44 -2.80 7.54
CA GLY A 917 -29.24 -1.36 7.62
C GLY A 917 -29.49 -0.73 6.26
N SER A 918 -30.72 -0.27 6.01
CA SER A 918 -31.20 0.39 4.78
C SER A 918 -31.89 -0.50 3.72
N THR A 919 -32.65 0.17 2.85
CA THR A 919 -33.94 -0.29 2.30
C THR A 919 -33.84 -0.98 0.94
N LYS A 920 -32.71 -1.62 0.61
CA LYS A 920 -32.38 -2.02 -0.77
C LYS A 920 -32.48 -3.51 -1.14
N THR A 921 -32.41 -4.43 -0.18
CA THR A 921 -32.58 -5.87 -0.45
C THR A 921 -33.13 -6.69 0.72
N ASP A 922 -33.82 -7.79 0.42
CA ASP A 922 -33.94 -8.93 1.36
C ASP A 922 -32.86 -9.98 1.03
N VAL A 923 -32.27 -10.60 2.05
CA VAL A 923 -31.18 -11.59 1.88
C VAL A 923 -31.61 -12.98 2.34
N SER A 924 -31.24 -14.02 1.59
CA SER A 924 -31.32 -15.42 2.07
C SER A 924 -30.15 -16.27 1.55
N VAL A 925 -29.88 -17.39 2.22
CA VAL A 925 -28.73 -18.26 1.96
C VAL A 925 -29.15 -19.74 1.98
N ASP A 926 -28.41 -20.61 1.30
CA ASP A 926 -28.53 -22.06 1.46
C ASP A 926 -27.94 -22.50 2.82
N GLU A 927 -28.76 -22.46 3.88
CA GLU A 927 -28.34 -22.74 5.26
C GLU A 927 -27.72 -24.12 5.45
N ALA A 928 -28.25 -25.14 4.75
CA ALA A 928 -27.76 -26.52 4.88
C ALA A 928 -26.34 -26.63 4.30
N LYS A 929 -26.11 -25.98 3.16
CA LYS A 929 -24.80 -25.95 2.53
C LYS A 929 -23.81 -25.06 3.30
N LEU A 930 -24.24 -23.88 3.74
CA LEU A 930 -23.44 -22.99 4.59
C LEU A 930 -22.87 -23.73 5.82
N LYS A 931 -23.74 -24.46 6.55
CA LYS A 931 -23.34 -25.27 7.72
C LYS A 931 -22.30 -26.35 7.40
N ASP A 932 -22.39 -26.99 6.24
CA ASP A 932 -21.40 -28.00 5.82
C ASP A 932 -20.09 -27.37 5.33
N THR A 933 -20.12 -26.16 4.77
CA THR A 933 -18.94 -25.48 4.21
C THR A 933 -18.12 -24.65 5.19
N VAL A 934 -18.72 -24.21 6.30
CA VAL A 934 -18.07 -23.29 7.26
C VAL A 934 -17.19 -24.01 8.29
N LEU A 935 -17.55 -25.24 8.69
CA LEU A 935 -16.71 -26.04 9.58
C LEU A 935 -15.68 -26.84 8.79
N ASN A 936 -14.45 -26.91 9.29
CA ASN A 936 -13.45 -27.88 8.81
C ASN A 936 -13.69 -29.28 9.44
N ASP A 937 -13.02 -30.31 8.93
CA ASP A 937 -13.19 -31.71 9.36
C ASP A 937 -12.93 -31.95 10.87
N GLU A 938 -12.04 -31.18 11.49
CA GLU A 938 -11.74 -31.29 12.93
C GLU A 938 -12.85 -30.64 13.77
N GLN A 939 -13.34 -29.47 13.38
CA GLN A 939 -14.49 -28.82 14.00
C GLN A 939 -15.78 -29.64 13.82
N LYS A 940 -15.97 -30.28 12.65
CA LYS A 940 -17.05 -31.26 12.43
C LYS A 940 -16.95 -32.44 13.41
N GLN A 941 -15.75 -32.90 13.76
CA GLN A 941 -15.55 -33.94 14.79
C GLN A 941 -15.82 -33.42 16.21
N ILE A 942 -15.45 -32.19 16.55
CA ILE A 942 -15.77 -31.57 17.85
C ILE A 942 -17.29 -31.51 18.06
N VAL A 943 -18.05 -31.07 17.04
CA VAL A 943 -19.51 -31.10 17.05
C VAL A 943 -20.04 -32.55 17.11
N ALA A 944 -19.51 -33.48 16.30
CA ALA A 944 -19.94 -34.89 16.33
C ALA A 944 -19.66 -35.62 17.66
N ASN A 945 -18.81 -35.04 18.52
CA ASN A 945 -18.48 -35.50 19.87
C ASN A 945 -19.24 -34.75 20.99
N GLY A 946 -20.23 -33.92 20.66
CA GLY A 946 -21.10 -33.23 21.61
C GLY A 946 -20.81 -31.74 21.82
N GLY A 947 -19.85 -31.17 21.09
CA GLY A 947 -19.61 -29.72 21.06
C GLY A 947 -20.71 -28.92 20.35
N ASN A 948 -20.61 -27.60 20.40
CA ASN A 948 -21.55 -26.68 19.76
C ASN A 948 -20.82 -25.74 18.82
N ALA A 949 -21.38 -25.51 17.63
CA ALA A 949 -20.88 -24.55 16.66
C ALA A 949 -21.92 -23.45 16.44
N ASP A 950 -21.51 -22.20 16.59
CA ASP A 950 -22.33 -21.02 16.37
C ASP A 950 -21.83 -20.29 15.12
N ILE A 951 -22.61 -20.35 14.04
CA ILE A 951 -22.32 -19.69 12.77
C ILE A 951 -23.18 -18.44 12.67
N THR A 952 -22.54 -17.28 12.58
CA THR A 952 -23.19 -16.00 12.26
C THR A 952 -22.87 -15.60 10.82
N PHE A 953 -23.89 -15.57 9.97
CA PHE A 953 -23.81 -15.01 8.61
C PHE A 953 -24.40 -13.61 8.63
N ALA A 954 -23.66 -12.63 8.11
CA ALA A 954 -24.06 -11.23 8.03
C ALA A 954 -23.92 -10.72 6.60
N VAL A 955 -24.90 -9.91 6.18
CA VAL A 955 -24.82 -9.09 4.97
C VAL A 955 -25.24 -7.68 5.34
N THR A 956 -24.36 -6.72 5.07
CA THR A 956 -24.48 -5.32 5.49
C THR A 956 -24.42 -4.44 4.24
N ASP A 957 -25.36 -3.52 4.06
CA ASP A 957 -25.24 -2.45 3.04
C ASP A 957 -24.13 -1.49 3.46
N ILE A 958 -23.04 -1.45 2.67
CA ILE A 958 -21.86 -0.59 2.89
C ILE A 958 -21.76 0.48 1.79
N SER A 959 -22.85 0.80 1.12
CA SER A 959 -22.87 1.78 0.02
C SER A 959 -22.46 3.20 0.44
N LYS A 960 -22.28 3.46 1.74
CA LYS A 960 -21.76 4.71 2.31
C LYS A 960 -20.31 4.62 2.80
N ASP A 961 -19.80 3.42 2.97
CA ASP A 961 -18.57 3.12 3.72
C ASP A 961 -17.49 2.48 2.83
N VAL A 962 -17.83 2.19 1.56
CA VAL A 962 -16.90 1.70 0.54
C VAL A 962 -15.88 2.78 0.12
N THR A 963 -14.59 2.42 0.13
CA THR A 963 -13.50 3.35 -0.19
C THR A 963 -13.35 3.59 -1.70
N ASP A 964 -12.76 4.71 -2.10
CA ASP A 964 -12.57 5.04 -3.52
C ASP A 964 -11.62 4.06 -4.24
N ALA A 965 -10.67 3.47 -3.51
CA ALA A 965 -9.87 2.37 -4.02
C ALA A 965 -10.75 1.14 -4.38
N GLN A 966 -11.72 0.80 -3.52
CA GLN A 966 -12.66 -0.29 -3.80
C GLN A 966 -13.62 0.06 -4.95
N LYS A 967 -14.12 1.30 -5.03
CA LYS A 967 -14.92 1.78 -6.17
C LYS A 967 -14.16 1.61 -7.49
N LYS A 968 -12.94 2.14 -7.58
CA LYS A 968 -12.05 2.02 -8.76
C LYS A 968 -11.75 0.57 -9.14
N LEU A 969 -11.55 -0.32 -8.17
CA LEU A 969 -11.36 -1.75 -8.44
C LEU A 969 -12.61 -2.39 -9.06
N ILE A 970 -13.82 -2.09 -8.55
CA ILE A 970 -15.07 -2.60 -9.13
C ILE A 970 -15.34 -2.01 -10.52
N GLU A 971 -15.09 -0.71 -10.71
CA GLU A 971 -15.17 -0.02 -11.99
C GLU A 971 -14.23 -0.63 -13.05
N SER A 972 -13.03 -1.06 -12.64
CA SER A 972 -12.03 -1.66 -13.55
C SER A 972 -12.45 -2.98 -14.23
N VAL A 973 -13.50 -3.65 -13.73
CA VAL A 973 -13.98 -4.95 -14.25
C VAL A 973 -15.40 -4.93 -14.81
N ILE A 974 -16.09 -3.78 -14.80
CA ILE A 974 -17.44 -3.66 -15.38
C ILE A 974 -17.41 -2.95 -16.74
N ASP A 975 -18.44 -3.18 -17.56
CA ASP A 975 -18.53 -2.52 -18.86
C ASP A 975 -18.83 -1.02 -18.67
N SER A 976 -18.38 -0.16 -19.58
CA SER A 976 -18.62 1.30 -19.52
C SER A 976 -20.09 1.73 -19.69
N LYS A 977 -21.02 0.77 -19.75
CA LYS A 977 -22.48 0.94 -19.74
C LYS A 977 -23.15 0.32 -18.51
N SER A 978 -22.36 -0.17 -17.55
CA SER A 978 -22.83 -0.71 -16.29
C SER A 978 -22.78 0.36 -15.20
N GLU A 979 -23.89 0.53 -14.48
CA GLU A 979 -24.02 1.37 -13.30
C GLU A 979 -23.93 0.50 -12.04
N ILE A 980 -23.47 1.06 -10.92
CA ILE A 980 -23.38 0.36 -9.63
C ILE A 980 -24.62 0.70 -8.79
N GLY A 981 -25.40 -0.31 -8.40
CA GLY A 981 -26.68 -0.13 -7.69
C GLY A 981 -26.58 -0.18 -6.17
N MET A 982 -25.69 -1.02 -5.63
CA MET A 982 -25.36 -1.11 -4.20
C MET A 982 -23.97 -1.70 -3.98
N TYR A 983 -23.44 -1.49 -2.77
CA TYR A 983 -22.33 -2.25 -2.21
C TYR A 983 -22.79 -2.98 -0.94
N THR A 984 -22.33 -4.20 -0.74
CA THR A 984 -22.62 -5.01 0.46
C THR A 984 -21.38 -5.70 0.97
N ASP A 985 -21.10 -5.65 2.27
CA ASP A 985 -20.17 -6.61 2.89
C ASP A 985 -20.92 -7.92 3.15
N ILE A 986 -20.26 -9.05 2.86
CA ILE A 986 -20.75 -10.39 3.21
C ILE A 986 -19.69 -11.02 4.10
N SER A 987 -20.06 -11.30 5.35
CA SER A 987 -19.17 -11.77 6.42
C SER A 987 -19.70 -13.02 7.12
N VAL A 988 -18.79 -13.90 7.55
CA VAL A 988 -19.10 -15.14 8.27
C VAL A 988 -18.24 -15.24 9.53
N LEU A 989 -18.86 -15.36 10.70
CA LEU A 989 -18.19 -15.52 11.99
C LEU A 989 -18.52 -16.90 12.58
N LEU A 990 -17.51 -17.56 13.16
CA LEU A 990 -17.63 -18.89 13.75
C LEU A 990 -17.13 -18.93 15.20
N THR A 991 -17.98 -19.40 16.12
CA THR A 991 -17.57 -19.81 17.47
C THR A 991 -17.76 -21.33 17.60
N ILE A 992 -16.75 -22.04 18.14
CA ILE A 992 -16.79 -23.47 18.46
C ILE A 992 -16.58 -23.64 19.97
N THR A 993 -17.44 -24.42 20.61
CA THR A 993 -17.22 -24.92 21.98
C THR A 993 -17.16 -26.44 22.00
N ASP A 994 -16.36 -27.02 22.90
CA ASP A 994 -16.35 -28.46 23.16
C ASP A 994 -17.59 -28.91 23.96
N ALA A 995 -17.67 -30.21 24.26
CA ALA A 995 -18.77 -30.83 25.01
C ALA A 995 -18.80 -30.44 26.50
N ASP A 996 -17.68 -29.98 27.05
CA ASP A 996 -17.57 -29.49 28.44
C ASP A 996 -17.91 -27.99 28.55
N GLY A 997 -18.09 -27.31 27.42
CA GLY A 997 -18.46 -25.90 27.32
C GLY A 997 -17.27 -24.94 27.20
N ASN A 998 -16.05 -25.43 27.00
CA ASN A 998 -14.88 -24.59 26.77
C ASN A 998 -14.90 -24.03 25.34
N VAL A 999 -14.49 -22.78 25.16
CA VAL A 999 -14.40 -22.16 23.84
C VAL A 999 -13.10 -22.59 23.14
N ILE A 1000 -13.23 -23.27 22.01
CA ILE A 1000 -12.13 -23.75 21.16
C ILE A 1000 -11.83 -22.77 20.02
N THR A 1001 -12.83 -22.01 19.60
CA THR A 1001 -12.72 -20.94 18.61
C THR A 1001 -13.73 -19.86 19.01
N ASP A 1002 -13.31 -18.61 19.17
CA ASP A 1002 -14.21 -17.50 19.50
C ASP A 1002 -14.29 -16.50 18.34
N LYS A 1003 -15.48 -16.36 17.74
CA LYS A 1003 -15.82 -15.36 16.70
C LYS A 1003 -14.78 -15.25 15.58
N ALA A 1004 -14.21 -16.37 15.15
CA ALA A 1004 -13.25 -16.37 14.06
C ALA A 1004 -13.94 -15.92 12.77
N LEU A 1005 -13.41 -14.87 12.13
CA LEU A 1005 -13.86 -14.43 10.81
C LEU A 1005 -13.39 -15.44 9.77
N ILE A 1006 -14.34 -16.05 9.08
CA ILE A 1006 -14.07 -16.93 7.94
C ILE A 1006 -13.98 -16.04 6.70
N SER A 1007 -12.82 -16.02 6.06
CA SER A 1007 -12.55 -15.22 4.85
C SER A 1007 -12.85 -15.97 3.55
N GLU A 1008 -12.73 -17.30 3.55
CA GLU A 1008 -13.15 -18.18 2.44
C GLU A 1008 -13.56 -19.58 2.93
N THR A 1009 -14.36 -20.30 2.13
CA THR A 1009 -14.78 -21.70 2.36
C THR A 1009 -14.40 -22.60 1.18
N GLU A 1010 -14.12 -23.89 1.45
CA GLU A 1010 -13.66 -24.83 0.40
C GLU A 1010 -14.63 -25.04 -0.76
N THR A 1011 -15.94 -24.85 -0.55
CA THR A 1011 -16.93 -24.92 -1.63
C THR A 1011 -17.94 -23.76 -1.57
N LYS A 1012 -18.49 -23.40 -2.73
CA LYS A 1012 -19.45 -22.31 -2.87
C LYS A 1012 -20.83 -22.68 -2.33
N PHE A 1013 -21.43 -21.84 -1.50
CA PHE A 1013 -22.86 -21.85 -1.22
C PHE A 1013 -23.60 -20.72 -1.96
N THR A 1014 -24.93 -20.80 -2.05
CA THR A 1014 -25.73 -19.82 -2.80
C THR A 1014 -26.26 -18.73 -1.87
N VAL A 1015 -25.98 -17.47 -2.22
CA VAL A 1015 -26.62 -16.28 -1.65
C VAL A 1015 -27.69 -15.79 -2.64
N LYS A 1016 -28.80 -15.30 -2.11
CA LYS A 1016 -29.92 -14.72 -2.87
C LYS A 1016 -30.25 -13.34 -2.32
N LEU A 1017 -30.13 -12.33 -3.16
CA LEU A 1017 -30.50 -10.94 -2.89
C LEU A 1017 -31.78 -10.63 -3.66
N LYS A 1018 -32.88 -10.39 -2.96
CA LYS A 1018 -34.12 -9.89 -3.57
C LYS A 1018 -34.03 -8.37 -3.63
N LEU A 1019 -33.99 -7.82 -4.83
CA LEU A 1019 -33.81 -6.39 -5.09
C LEU A 1019 -35.13 -5.64 -4.88
N THR A 1020 -35.08 -4.44 -4.32
CA THR A 1020 -36.25 -3.56 -4.14
C THR A 1020 -36.53 -2.67 -5.36
N ASP A 1021 -37.73 -2.10 -5.39
CA ASP A 1021 -38.29 -1.33 -6.51
C ASP A 1021 -37.46 -0.14 -7.01
N ASP A 1022 -36.47 0.35 -6.25
CA ASP A 1022 -35.54 1.40 -6.68
C ASP A 1022 -34.45 0.87 -7.64
N LEU A 1023 -34.11 -0.41 -7.55
CA LEU A 1023 -33.10 -1.07 -8.39
C LEU A 1023 -33.71 -1.83 -9.59
N LEU A 1024 -35.02 -2.08 -9.54
CA LEU A 1024 -35.78 -2.72 -10.63
C LEU A 1024 -36.02 -1.75 -11.80
N LEU A 1025 -35.93 -2.28 -13.02
CA LEU A 1025 -36.20 -1.50 -14.23
C LEU A 1025 -37.70 -1.17 -14.36
N LYS A 1026 -38.01 0.12 -14.46
CA LYS A 1026 -39.39 0.63 -14.61
C LYS A 1026 -39.78 0.92 -16.07
N ASP A 1027 -38.80 0.99 -16.97
CA ASP A 1027 -39.01 1.22 -18.40
C ASP A 1027 -39.27 -0.11 -19.13
N GLY A 1028 -40.53 -0.35 -19.46
CA GLY A 1028 -40.96 -1.56 -20.18
C GLY A 1028 -40.35 -1.72 -21.57
N SER A 1029 -39.80 -0.65 -22.17
CA SER A 1029 -39.14 -0.69 -23.48
C SER A 1029 -37.70 -1.20 -23.43
N LYS A 1030 -37.13 -1.39 -22.24
CA LYS A 1030 -35.75 -1.83 -22.02
C LYS A 1030 -35.68 -3.19 -21.31
N THR A 1031 -34.49 -3.78 -21.31
CA THR A 1031 -34.09 -4.96 -20.56
C THR A 1031 -32.87 -4.60 -19.71
N ARG A 1032 -32.96 -4.85 -18.40
CA ARG A 1032 -31.86 -4.68 -17.44
C ARG A 1032 -31.17 -6.01 -17.21
N THR A 1033 -29.85 -6.01 -17.31
CA THR A 1033 -29.00 -7.15 -16.94
C THR A 1033 -28.27 -6.82 -15.66
N TYR A 1034 -28.33 -7.68 -14.65
CA TYR A 1034 -27.59 -7.54 -13.40
C TYR A 1034 -26.31 -8.39 -13.44
N LYS A 1035 -25.25 -7.88 -12.81
CA LYS A 1035 -24.01 -8.62 -12.50
C LYS A 1035 -23.70 -8.44 -11.02
N VAL A 1036 -22.92 -9.37 -10.47
CA VAL A 1036 -22.32 -9.24 -9.14
C VAL A 1036 -20.82 -9.14 -9.32
N VAL A 1037 -20.19 -8.19 -8.65
CA VAL A 1037 -18.73 -8.07 -8.55
C VAL A 1037 -18.35 -8.25 -7.08
N ARG A 1038 -17.27 -8.96 -6.79
CA ARG A 1038 -16.67 -9.02 -5.45
C ARG A 1038 -15.27 -8.47 -5.46
N ILE A 1039 -14.84 -7.87 -4.36
CA ILE A 1039 -13.43 -7.64 -4.06
C ILE A 1039 -13.05 -8.61 -2.95
N HIS A 1040 -12.00 -9.38 -3.17
CA HIS A 1040 -11.40 -10.18 -2.10
C HIS A 1040 -9.88 -10.18 -2.26
N ASN A 1041 -9.17 -9.94 -1.16
CA ASN A 1041 -7.71 -9.73 -1.13
C ASN A 1041 -7.22 -8.71 -2.19
N GLY A 1042 -7.93 -7.57 -2.28
CA GLY A 1042 -7.62 -6.48 -3.22
C GLY A 1042 -7.90 -6.75 -4.69
N LYS A 1043 -8.49 -7.91 -5.04
CA LYS A 1043 -8.79 -8.29 -6.44
C LYS A 1043 -10.28 -8.25 -6.74
N PRO A 1044 -10.72 -7.48 -7.76
CA PRO A 1044 -12.09 -7.48 -8.24
C PRO A 1044 -12.36 -8.70 -9.15
N GLU A 1045 -13.50 -9.37 -8.96
CA GLU A 1045 -13.93 -10.55 -9.72
C GLU A 1045 -15.43 -10.45 -10.04
N ILE A 1046 -15.83 -10.64 -11.29
CA ILE A 1046 -17.25 -10.79 -11.65
C ILE A 1046 -17.71 -12.18 -11.19
N VAL A 1047 -18.66 -12.22 -10.27
CA VAL A 1047 -19.29 -13.45 -9.79
C VAL A 1047 -20.45 -13.80 -10.71
N GLU A 1048 -20.47 -15.05 -11.19
CA GLU A 1048 -21.58 -15.57 -11.99
C GLU A 1048 -22.89 -15.49 -11.18
N SER A 1049 -23.83 -14.68 -11.67
CA SER A 1049 -25.11 -14.41 -11.03
C SER A 1049 -26.27 -14.71 -11.95
N LYS A 1050 -27.36 -15.24 -11.40
CA LYS A 1050 -28.61 -15.53 -12.09
C LYS A 1050 -29.71 -14.58 -11.62
N TRP A 1051 -30.27 -13.83 -12.56
CA TRP A 1051 -31.43 -12.99 -12.34
C TRP A 1051 -32.74 -13.78 -12.52
N ASP A 1052 -33.70 -13.58 -11.61
CA ASP A 1052 -35.06 -14.09 -11.69
C ASP A 1052 -36.06 -12.92 -11.66
N GLU A 1053 -36.54 -12.53 -12.84
CA GLU A 1053 -37.44 -11.38 -13.04
C GLU A 1053 -38.81 -11.56 -12.37
N ALA A 1054 -39.29 -12.80 -12.22
CA ALA A 1054 -40.60 -13.08 -11.63
C ALA A 1054 -40.62 -12.93 -10.10
N THR A 1055 -39.46 -13.06 -9.46
CA THR A 1055 -39.30 -12.95 -8.00
C THR A 1055 -38.46 -11.74 -7.57
N GLY A 1056 -37.93 -10.97 -8.52
CA GLY A 1056 -37.02 -9.84 -8.25
C GLY A 1056 -35.70 -10.27 -7.60
N THR A 1057 -35.26 -11.52 -7.80
CA THR A 1057 -34.17 -12.12 -7.01
C THR A 1057 -32.92 -12.39 -7.84
N LEU A 1058 -31.80 -11.86 -7.38
CA LEU A 1058 -30.46 -12.12 -7.91
C LEU A 1058 -29.78 -13.20 -7.05
N SER A 1059 -29.45 -14.34 -7.64
CA SER A 1059 -28.81 -15.47 -6.95
C SER A 1059 -27.38 -15.68 -7.46
N PHE A 1060 -26.41 -15.87 -6.57
CA PHE A 1060 -25.02 -16.15 -6.95
C PHE A 1060 -24.34 -17.12 -5.97
N GLY A 1061 -23.33 -17.83 -6.45
CA GLY A 1061 -22.53 -18.75 -5.64
C GLY A 1061 -21.28 -18.07 -5.11
N THR A 1062 -21.06 -18.11 -3.79
CA THR A 1062 -19.85 -17.57 -3.16
C THR A 1062 -19.17 -18.56 -2.21
N ASP A 1063 -17.86 -18.45 -2.19
CA ASP A 1063 -16.84 -19.13 -1.39
C ASP A 1063 -15.91 -18.14 -0.67
N LYS A 1064 -16.14 -16.82 -0.77
CA LYS A 1064 -15.23 -15.77 -0.23
C LYS A 1064 -16.00 -14.60 0.35
N PHE A 1065 -15.50 -14.02 1.42
CA PHE A 1065 -16.23 -13.06 2.26
C PHE A 1065 -15.41 -11.76 2.36
N SER A 1066 -16.08 -10.62 2.12
CA SER A 1066 -15.61 -9.22 2.07
C SER A 1066 -16.63 -8.41 1.23
N VAL A 1067 -16.19 -7.40 0.49
CA VAL A 1067 -16.99 -6.45 -0.29
C VAL A 1067 -17.56 -7.05 -1.57
N TYR A 1068 -18.84 -6.81 -1.81
CA TYR A 1068 -19.59 -7.10 -3.02
C TYR A 1068 -20.24 -5.83 -3.57
N ALA A 1069 -20.51 -5.80 -4.87
CA ALA A 1069 -21.35 -4.81 -5.51
C ALA A 1069 -22.33 -5.50 -6.48
N VAL A 1070 -23.58 -5.01 -6.50
CA VAL A 1070 -24.55 -5.36 -7.53
C VAL A 1070 -24.52 -4.25 -8.58
N THR A 1071 -24.19 -4.61 -9.82
CA THR A 1071 -24.16 -3.68 -10.95
C THR A 1071 -25.22 -4.05 -11.97
N TYR A 1072 -25.66 -3.10 -12.77
CA TYR A 1072 -26.66 -3.33 -13.82
C TYR A 1072 -26.36 -2.55 -15.08
N SER A 1073 -26.84 -3.02 -16.23
CA SER A 1073 -26.81 -2.30 -17.50
C SER A 1073 -28.13 -2.43 -18.24
N ASP A 1074 -28.63 -1.32 -18.78
CA ASP A 1074 -29.87 -1.27 -19.55
C ASP A 1074 -29.62 -1.30 -21.06
N SER A 1075 -30.49 -2.01 -21.76
CA SER A 1075 -30.47 -2.15 -23.22
C SER A 1075 -31.89 -2.05 -23.78
N ASP A 1076 -32.07 -1.48 -24.97
CA ASP A 1076 -33.39 -1.41 -25.60
C ASP A 1076 -33.86 -2.83 -25.99
N LYS A 1077 -35.12 -3.17 -25.73
CA LYS A 1077 -35.70 -4.43 -26.20
C LYS A 1077 -35.76 -4.40 -27.72
N GLU A 1078 -35.06 -5.32 -28.37
CA GLU A 1078 -35.19 -5.49 -29.82
C GLU A 1078 -36.66 -5.68 -30.19
N THR A 1079 -37.17 -4.78 -31.03
CA THR A 1079 -38.53 -4.90 -31.55
C THR A 1079 -38.56 -6.03 -32.57
N VAL A 1080 -38.92 -7.22 -32.10
CA VAL A 1080 -39.25 -8.36 -32.95
C VAL A 1080 -40.36 -7.92 -33.90
N LYS A 1081 -40.00 -7.67 -35.16
CA LYS A 1081 -40.97 -7.49 -36.24
C LYS A 1081 -41.57 -8.86 -36.53
N ASP A 1082 -42.79 -9.07 -36.07
CA ASP A 1082 -43.54 -10.29 -36.37
C ASP A 1082 -43.61 -10.55 -37.88
N PRO A 1083 -43.48 -11.82 -38.31
CA PRO A 1083 -43.58 -12.19 -39.71
C PRO A 1083 -45.02 -12.09 -40.20
N VAL A 1084 -45.25 -11.29 -41.24
CA VAL A 1084 -46.56 -11.20 -41.92
C VAL A 1084 -46.95 -12.54 -42.52
N LYS A 1085 -48.04 -13.17 -42.03
CA LYS A 1085 -48.85 -14.12 -42.80
C LYS A 1085 -50.35 -14.06 -42.52
N ASP A 1086 -51.07 -13.71 -43.60
CA ASP A 1086 -52.31 -14.30 -44.10
C ASP A 1086 -53.62 -14.27 -43.28
N GLN A 1087 -54.71 -14.08 -44.03
CA GLN A 1087 -56.09 -14.11 -43.57
C GLN A 1087 -56.60 -15.55 -43.49
N ASN A 1088 -56.74 -16.10 -42.28
CA ASN A 1088 -57.89 -16.90 -41.82
C ASN A 1088 -57.54 -17.56 -40.48
N GLY A 1089 -58.23 -17.19 -39.40
CA GLY A 1089 -57.83 -17.54 -38.05
C GLY A 1089 -58.22 -18.96 -37.60
N ASN A 1090 -57.37 -19.58 -36.76
CA ASN A 1090 -57.85 -20.35 -35.61
C ASN A 1090 -56.78 -20.58 -34.52
N LYS A 1091 -57.21 -21.18 -33.40
CA LYS A 1091 -56.56 -21.23 -32.07
C LYS A 1091 -55.41 -22.26 -31.89
N LYS A 1092 -54.43 -21.85 -31.04
CA LYS A 1092 -53.88 -22.55 -29.84
C LYS A 1092 -53.19 -23.94 -29.99
N GLY A 1093 -51.95 -24.07 -29.49
CA GLY A 1093 -51.40 -25.37 -29.03
C GLY A 1093 -49.87 -25.51 -28.98
N ASP A 1094 -49.28 -25.30 -27.79
CA ASP A 1094 -48.30 -26.15 -27.08
C ASP A 1094 -47.05 -26.82 -27.73
N VAL A 1095 -45.94 -26.70 -26.96
CA VAL A 1095 -44.99 -27.78 -26.55
C VAL A 1095 -43.80 -28.18 -27.48
N ASP A 1096 -42.65 -27.59 -27.15
CA ASP A 1096 -41.43 -28.26 -26.60
C ASP A 1096 -40.36 -28.92 -27.49
N ASN A 1097 -39.12 -28.82 -26.98
CA ASN A 1097 -37.91 -29.64 -27.18
C ASN A 1097 -37.45 -30.02 -28.61
N SER A 1098 -36.25 -29.53 -29.00
CA SER A 1098 -35.00 -30.32 -28.80
C SER A 1098 -33.72 -29.71 -29.40
N LYS A 1099 -32.62 -29.97 -28.67
CA LYS A 1099 -31.19 -30.13 -29.07
C LYS A 1099 -30.92 -30.63 -30.52
N PRO A 1100 -29.65 -30.60 -31.02
CA PRO A 1100 -28.57 -29.60 -30.88
C PRO A 1100 -27.74 -29.49 -32.20
N ASN A 1101 -26.44 -29.12 -32.08
CA ASN A 1101 -25.29 -29.64 -32.85
C ASN A 1101 -24.81 -28.95 -34.16
N ILE A 1102 -23.56 -28.44 -34.05
CA ILE A 1102 -22.35 -28.89 -34.79
C ILE A 1102 -21.91 -28.16 -36.09
N LYS A 1103 -20.66 -27.65 -35.99
CA LYS A 1103 -19.58 -27.55 -37.01
C LYS A 1103 -19.83 -26.63 -38.22
N GLU A 1104 -19.07 -25.54 -38.34
CA GLU A 1104 -17.65 -25.41 -38.78
C GLU A 1104 -17.59 -25.09 -40.27
N SER A 1105 -16.76 -24.09 -40.59
CA SER A 1105 -16.17 -23.87 -41.91
C SER A 1105 -17.18 -23.43 -42.99
N LYS A 1106 -16.78 -22.70 -44.03
CA LYS A 1106 -15.60 -21.86 -44.27
C LYS A 1106 -15.91 -21.10 -45.55
N ASP A 1107 -15.29 -19.93 -45.72
CA ASP A 1107 -15.00 -19.37 -47.04
C ASP A 1107 -16.26 -19.01 -47.89
N THR A 1108 -16.22 -18.12 -48.87
CA THR A 1108 -15.27 -17.06 -49.25
C THR A 1108 -16.07 -16.05 -50.10
N ASN A 1109 -15.46 -14.91 -50.43
CA ASN A 1109 -15.58 -14.27 -51.76
C ASN A 1109 -17.00 -13.95 -52.31
N THR A 1110 -17.35 -12.73 -52.71
CA THR A 1110 -16.55 -11.72 -53.42
C THR A 1110 -17.50 -10.70 -54.07
N GLN A 1111 -16.95 -9.55 -54.49
CA GLN A 1111 -17.30 -8.85 -55.74
C GLN A 1111 -18.67 -8.13 -55.83
N ASN A 1112 -18.82 -7.06 -56.61
CA ASN A 1112 -17.82 -6.18 -57.25
C ASN A 1112 -18.45 -4.80 -57.55
N ARG A 1113 -17.58 -3.83 -57.89
CA ARG A 1113 -17.80 -2.72 -58.85
C ARG A 1113 -19.13 -1.94 -58.88
N GLY A 1114 -18.94 -0.62 -58.81
CA GLY A 1114 -19.37 0.28 -59.90
C GLY A 1114 -20.70 1.00 -59.65
N SER A 1115 -20.71 2.27 -59.24
CA SER A 1115 -20.32 3.49 -60.00
C SER A 1115 -21.47 4.10 -60.81
N VAL A 1116 -21.47 5.44 -60.88
CA VAL A 1116 -22.29 6.31 -61.76
C VAL A 1116 -23.62 6.81 -61.15
N LYS A 1117 -23.52 8.01 -60.55
CA LYS A 1117 -24.52 9.10 -60.45
C LYS A 1117 -25.34 9.25 -61.76
N PRO A 1118 -26.57 9.82 -61.77
CA PRO A 1118 -26.68 11.26 -61.45
C PRO A 1118 -28.06 11.80 -61.00
N GLU A 1119 -28.09 13.13 -60.77
CA GLU A 1119 -29.25 14.05 -60.83
C GLU A 1119 -30.40 13.90 -59.80
N LEU A 1120 -31.22 14.93 -59.51
CA LEU A 1120 -31.02 16.38 -59.26
C LEU A 1120 -32.39 16.95 -58.78
N LYS A 1121 -32.42 18.10 -58.09
CA LYS A 1121 -33.60 18.95 -57.77
C LYS A 1121 -34.58 18.36 -56.72
N ALA A 1122 -35.36 19.14 -55.97
CA ALA A 1122 -35.39 20.57 -55.63
C ALA A 1122 -36.26 20.70 -54.34
N ALA A 1123 -35.85 21.40 -53.28
CA ALA A 1123 -35.88 22.86 -53.05
C ALA A 1123 -37.24 23.45 -52.60
N SER A 1124 -37.30 23.85 -51.32
CA SER A 1124 -38.08 24.95 -50.73
C SER A 1124 -37.39 25.28 -49.39
N LYS A 1125 -36.62 26.37 -49.17
CA LYS A 1125 -36.92 27.82 -49.27
C LYS A 1125 -38.17 28.23 -48.49
N ASP A 1126 -37.96 28.81 -47.31
CA ASP A 1126 -38.06 30.26 -46.98
C ASP A 1126 -37.11 30.51 -45.76
N ALA A 1127 -36.28 31.55 -45.58
CA ALA A 1127 -36.09 32.93 -46.08
C ALA A 1127 -36.76 34.06 -45.26
N VAL A 1128 -36.02 35.20 -45.13
CA VAL A 1128 -36.35 36.51 -44.46
C VAL A 1128 -36.08 36.58 -42.93
N LYS A 1129 -35.37 37.57 -42.33
CA LYS A 1129 -34.48 38.66 -42.84
C LYS A 1129 -33.54 39.27 -41.74
N THR A 1130 -32.29 39.54 -42.13
CA THR A 1130 -31.42 40.74 -41.92
C THR A 1130 -31.82 41.93 -41.00
N SER A 1131 -30.82 42.48 -40.29
CA SER A 1131 -30.55 43.94 -40.22
C SER A 1131 -29.09 44.24 -39.87
N ASP A 1132 -28.43 45.10 -40.65
CA ASP A 1132 -27.09 45.68 -40.37
C ASP A 1132 -27.19 46.83 -39.33
N ASP A 1133 -26.06 47.27 -38.75
CA ASP A 1133 -25.54 48.62 -39.07
C ASP A 1133 -24.14 48.96 -38.50
N ASN A 1134 -23.49 49.95 -39.13
CA ASN A 1134 -22.15 50.48 -38.79
C ASN A 1134 -22.18 51.72 -37.87
N GLN A 1135 -21.07 52.02 -37.18
CA GLN A 1135 -20.29 53.30 -37.19
C GLN A 1135 -19.24 53.30 -36.05
N VAL A 1136 -17.93 53.51 -36.27
CA VAL A 1136 -17.17 54.73 -36.67
C VAL A 1136 -17.15 55.83 -35.61
N PHE A 1137 -15.99 56.03 -34.93
CA PHE A 1137 -15.30 57.32 -34.61
C PHE A 1137 -14.06 57.04 -33.70
N LEU A 1138 -13.05 57.91 -33.51
CA LEU A 1138 -12.14 58.68 -34.41
C LEU A 1138 -11.07 59.41 -33.54
N MET A 1139 -9.77 59.25 -33.80
CA MET A 1139 -8.67 60.20 -33.42
C MET A 1139 -8.50 60.52 -31.91
N LEU A 1140 -7.52 61.26 -31.35
CA LEU A 1140 -6.22 61.93 -31.70
C LEU A 1140 -5.50 62.08 -30.31
N VAL A 1141 -4.19 62.15 -30.09
CA VAL A 1141 -3.20 63.20 -30.47
C VAL A 1141 -1.78 62.66 -30.17
N VAL A 1142 -0.81 63.04 -30.99
CA VAL A 1142 0.64 62.79 -30.82
C VAL A 1142 1.25 63.69 -29.74
N PHE A 1143 2.14 63.17 -28.90
CA PHE A 1143 3.27 63.97 -28.40
C PHE A 1143 4.57 63.18 -28.40
N CYS A 1144 5.53 63.63 -29.20
CA CYS A 1144 6.87 63.06 -29.29
C CYS A 1144 7.69 63.42 -28.05
N PHE A 1145 8.58 62.53 -27.61
CA PHE A 1145 9.98 62.90 -27.39
C PHE A 1145 10.90 61.68 -27.51
N THR A 1146 11.95 61.83 -28.31
CA THR A 1146 13.02 60.86 -28.55
C THR A 1146 14.03 60.82 -27.41
N VAL A 1147 14.61 59.64 -27.13
CA VAL A 1147 16.04 59.30 -27.32
C VAL A 1147 16.37 58.01 -26.57
N ALA A 1148 17.04 57.07 -27.23
CA ALA A 1148 17.61 55.89 -26.59
C ALA A 1148 18.99 56.19 -25.99
N CYS A 1149 19.34 55.54 -24.88
CA CYS A 1149 20.65 54.90 -24.68
C CYS A 1149 20.71 54.10 -23.38
N SER A 1150 21.27 52.89 -23.47
CA SER A 1150 21.75 52.10 -22.34
C SER A 1150 22.97 52.76 -21.68
N ILE A 1151 23.24 52.48 -20.40
CA ILE A 1151 24.57 52.04 -19.89
C ILE A 1151 24.57 51.76 -18.37
N VAL A 1152 25.36 50.74 -18.02
CA VAL A 1152 25.75 50.24 -16.69
C VAL A 1152 26.21 51.33 -15.70
N GLY A 1153 25.87 51.15 -14.42
CA GLY A 1153 26.47 51.89 -13.29
C GLY A 1153 26.54 51.03 -12.02
N VAL A 1154 27.75 50.72 -11.54
CA VAL A 1154 28.01 49.86 -10.37
C VAL A 1154 28.64 50.67 -9.24
N LYS A 1155 28.13 50.49 -7.99
CA LYS A 1155 28.70 51.00 -6.71
C LYS A 1155 28.70 52.55 -6.58
N ARG A 1156 28.70 53.18 -5.39
CA ARG A 1156 29.04 52.70 -4.03
C ARG A 1156 28.44 53.63 -2.94
N LEU A 1157 28.11 53.04 -1.78
CA LEU A 1157 28.20 53.58 -0.40
C LEU A 1157 27.72 55.03 -0.04
N ALA A 1158 26.80 55.04 0.94
CA ALA A 1158 27.00 55.60 2.30
C ALA A 1158 26.28 56.90 2.76
N ARG A 1159 25.36 56.64 3.71
CA ARG A 1159 25.20 57.28 5.04
C ARG A 1159 24.32 58.53 5.21
N LYS A 1160 23.59 58.47 6.35
CA LYS A 1160 22.76 59.45 7.05
C LYS A 1160 21.33 59.60 6.49
N ASN A 1161 20.27 59.37 7.28
CA ASN A 1161 20.17 58.97 8.70
C ASN A 1161 19.34 57.69 8.86
#